data_AF-A0A7Y8LF17-F1
#
_entry.id   AF-A0A7Y8LF17-F1
#
_cell.length_a   1.000
_cell.length_b   1.000
_cell.length_c   1.000
_cell.angle_alpha   90.00
_cell.angle_beta   90.00
_cell.angle_gamma   90.00
#
_symmetry.space_group_name_H-M   'P 1'
#
loop_
_entity.id
_entity.type
_entity.pdbx_description
1 polymer ?
#
loop_
_entity_poly.entity_id
_entity_poly.type
_entity_poly.pdbx_seq_one_letter_code
_entity_poly.pdbx_strand_id
1 'polypeptide(L)'
;MERLHSISELADLRSILRSDIFSPDKNILKVCCGLPCSTLGSHKVADALQKEAATSNFQIEVIKTGCQGLCQKGPLIKVKPYGFFYQKVHADKAQDIINRTFVMREPVRELQYRDSFIDTPKASQKEVPFYTKQLKIALRNTGEIDPFNIYHYIAVDGYKAIEKILLEMSPEQVIEEVRKSNIRGRGGAGFPAGVKWAHAKRADGNIKIVIANGDEGDPGAFMDRSIMEGDPHSLLEGMLICAYAINAQYGFIYVRHEYPLAIKTLKTAIKQAEEIGLLGKNILGTGFDFTVHIREGAGAFVCGEATALVASIEGRRGYPHARPPRVSEPGGGPWGYPANLNNIETYACIPPIINNGADWFLNIGTSSSSGTKVFSLAGKVKNTGLVEVPMGITLREIIFDIGGGIIGDKRFKAVQTGGPSGGCIPEKYLDIPVDFDSLTKLGSIMGSGGMVVMDEDNCMVDVAKFFLSFTQAESCGKCPPCRIGTYQMLQLLEKITSGNGEAGDIEKLKRLGELVISGSLCGLGKSAPNPVLTTIKYFQEEYEEHVRDKYCRAKVCNLGFFWIDHNECILCGLCKQACAFDAIKETRRSFFIDRNYCTKCKACYNVCPVKAVKIMKQEYIRLEEELKLPFETIELVERRRKMKLKHILEARPYEIVTIHKDLTISDAVHLMAQRNISGLFVVDENEKLVSLFTERDIVRCVFNNIPFNETLESIKSREITTFDPSTEISSAVAIASRKGIRHLPVVEGDKIIGMITYRDLISYLLPEICFMAETMY
;
A
#
# COMPACT_ATOMS: atom_id res chain seq x y z
N MET A 1 -0.83 -41.74 29.52
CA MET A 1 -2.17 -41.30 29.08
C MET A 1 -2.95 -42.57 28.79
N GLU A 2 -4.13 -42.74 29.36
CA GLU A 2 -4.98 -43.87 28.99
C GLU A 2 -5.56 -43.59 27.60
N ARG A 3 -5.50 -44.60 26.73
CA ARG A 3 -6.10 -44.51 25.39
C ARG A 3 -7.61 -44.60 25.56
N LEU A 4 -8.35 -43.68 24.95
CA LEU A 4 -9.81 -43.72 24.93
C LEU A 4 -10.26 -44.85 23.99
N HIS A 5 -11.16 -45.69 24.48
CA HIS A 5 -11.70 -46.85 23.78
C HIS A 5 -13.15 -46.69 23.37
N SER A 6 -13.82 -45.64 23.85
CA SER A 6 -15.23 -45.38 23.57
C SER A 6 -15.52 -43.89 23.48
N ILE A 7 -16.64 -43.55 22.84
CA ILE A 7 -17.13 -42.17 22.74
C ILE A 7 -17.57 -41.64 24.12
N SER A 8 -18.13 -42.50 24.98
CA SER A 8 -18.52 -42.13 26.35
C SER A 8 -17.32 -41.70 27.20
N GLU A 9 -16.18 -42.39 27.10
CA GLU A 9 -14.97 -42.01 27.82
C GLU A 9 -14.47 -40.61 27.44
N LEU A 10 -14.60 -40.21 26.16
CA LEU A 10 -14.27 -38.86 25.73
C LEU A 10 -15.20 -37.81 26.35
N ALA A 11 -16.50 -38.10 26.41
CA ALA A 11 -17.50 -37.22 27.03
C ALA A 11 -17.22 -37.05 28.53
N ASP A 12 -16.94 -38.14 29.24
CA ASP A 12 -16.61 -38.15 30.67
C ASP A 12 -15.32 -37.39 30.95
N LEU A 13 -14.26 -37.67 30.19
CA LEU A 13 -12.99 -36.96 30.29
C LEU A 13 -13.20 -35.44 30.11
N ARG A 14 -13.97 -35.04 29.10
CA ARG A 14 -14.27 -33.63 28.84
C ARG A 14 -15.03 -32.96 29.98
N SER A 15 -15.98 -33.66 30.59
CA SER A 15 -16.72 -33.17 31.76
C SER A 15 -15.77 -32.91 32.95
N ILE A 16 -14.88 -33.86 33.23
CA ILE A 16 -13.88 -33.76 34.30
C ILE A 16 -12.94 -32.57 34.04
N LEU A 17 -12.33 -32.50 32.86
CA LEU A 17 -11.35 -31.47 32.52
C LEU A 17 -11.94 -30.06 32.53
N ARG A 18 -13.21 -29.91 32.11
CA ARG A 18 -13.90 -28.62 32.17
C ARG A 18 -13.99 -28.09 33.60
N SER A 19 -14.29 -28.96 34.56
CA SER A 19 -14.42 -28.59 35.97
C SER A 19 -13.06 -28.27 36.63
N ASP A 20 -11.97 -28.86 36.15
CA ASP A 20 -10.64 -28.74 36.73
C ASP A 20 -9.80 -27.60 36.12
N ILE A 21 -9.67 -27.57 34.79
CA ILE A 21 -8.73 -26.66 34.10
C ILE A 21 -9.25 -25.22 34.07
N PHE A 22 -10.54 -25.03 33.77
CA PHE A 22 -11.13 -23.70 33.56
C PHE A 22 -12.26 -23.39 34.55
N SER A 23 -12.13 -23.85 35.80
CA SER A 23 -13.03 -23.47 36.87
C SER A 23 -13.14 -21.94 36.97
N PRO A 24 -14.36 -21.37 37.11
CA PRO A 24 -14.58 -19.93 37.17
C PRO A 24 -13.78 -19.20 38.24
N ASP A 25 -13.43 -19.88 39.33
CA ASP A 25 -12.75 -19.30 40.49
C ASP A 25 -11.22 -19.46 40.46
N LYS A 26 -10.67 -20.14 39.44
CA LYS A 26 -9.23 -20.40 39.34
C LYS A 26 -8.48 -19.14 38.91
N ASN A 27 -7.39 -18.84 39.62
CA ASN A 27 -6.51 -17.73 39.27
C ASN A 27 -5.59 -18.14 38.12
N ILE A 28 -5.84 -17.59 36.93
CA ILE A 28 -5.11 -17.97 35.72
C ILE A 28 -4.56 -16.72 35.03
N LEU A 29 -3.27 -16.77 34.69
CA LEU A 29 -2.60 -15.80 33.82
C LEU A 29 -2.36 -16.43 32.45
N LYS A 30 -3.05 -15.94 31.42
CA LYS A 30 -2.88 -16.37 30.03
C LYS A 30 -1.93 -15.44 29.31
N VAL A 31 -0.68 -15.86 29.14
CA VAL A 31 0.39 -15.07 28.51
C VAL A 31 0.47 -15.41 27.03
N CYS A 32 0.44 -14.40 26.16
CA CYS A 32 0.56 -14.61 24.72
C CYS A 32 2.00 -14.97 24.34
N CYS A 33 2.18 -16.18 23.81
CA CYS A 33 3.46 -16.72 23.34
C CYS A 33 3.42 -17.05 21.84
N GLY A 34 2.51 -16.43 21.09
CA GLY A 34 2.57 -16.42 19.62
C GLY A 34 3.79 -15.63 19.13
N LEU A 35 4.27 -15.93 17.93
CA LEU A 35 5.55 -15.42 17.42
C LEU A 35 5.79 -13.91 17.62
N PRO A 36 4.84 -12.99 17.33
CA PRO A 36 5.07 -11.55 17.54
C PRO A 36 5.27 -11.15 19.01
N CYS A 37 4.65 -11.84 19.97
CA CYS A 37 4.89 -11.59 21.39
C CYS A 37 6.18 -12.27 21.86
N SER A 38 6.53 -13.43 21.31
CA SER A 38 7.77 -14.12 21.61
C SER A 38 9.00 -13.30 21.21
N THR A 39 8.96 -12.63 20.05
CA THR A 39 10.04 -11.71 19.62
C THR A 39 10.15 -10.48 20.51
N LEU A 40 9.06 -10.07 21.16
CA LEU A 40 9.03 -9.01 22.17
C LEU A 40 9.36 -9.51 23.59
N GLY A 41 9.79 -10.76 23.74
CA GLY A 41 10.26 -11.32 25.01
C GLY A 41 9.19 -11.95 25.91
N SER A 42 8.02 -12.32 25.38
CA SER A 42 6.93 -12.87 26.20
C SER A 42 7.28 -14.15 26.96
N HIS A 43 8.20 -14.98 26.47
CA HIS A 43 8.68 -16.15 27.22
C HIS A 43 9.36 -15.75 28.54
N LYS A 44 10.16 -14.68 28.54
CA LYS A 44 10.79 -14.16 29.76
C LYS A 44 9.73 -13.64 30.74
N VAL A 45 8.67 -13.01 30.23
CA VAL A 45 7.53 -12.54 31.03
C VAL A 45 6.80 -13.73 31.67
N ALA A 46 6.50 -14.77 30.90
CA ALA A 46 5.85 -15.98 31.41
C ALA A 46 6.70 -16.67 32.48
N ASP A 47 8.00 -16.79 32.26
CA ASP A 47 8.91 -17.42 33.23
C ASP A 47 9.06 -16.58 34.51
N ALA A 48 9.07 -15.24 34.41
CA ALA A 48 9.07 -14.36 35.56
C ALA A 48 7.76 -14.47 36.37
N LEU A 49 6.61 -14.49 35.69
CA LEU A 49 5.31 -14.69 36.34
C LEU A 49 5.19 -16.06 37.00
N GLN A 50 5.76 -17.11 36.40
CA GLN A 50 5.79 -18.45 37.01
C GLN A 50 6.59 -18.46 38.31
N LYS A 51 7.74 -17.76 38.34
CA LYS A 51 8.56 -17.64 39.56
C LYS A 51 7.82 -16.89 40.67
N GLU A 52 7.22 -15.75 40.35
CA GLU A 52 6.47 -14.94 41.32
C GLU A 52 5.17 -15.63 41.77
N ALA A 53 4.51 -16.37 40.88
CA ALA A 53 3.34 -17.17 41.24
C ALA A 53 3.70 -18.27 42.25
N ALA A 54 4.85 -18.94 42.07
CA ALA A 54 5.32 -20.00 42.95
C ALA A 54 5.71 -19.53 44.36
N THR A 55 6.12 -18.26 44.51
CA THR A 55 6.43 -17.65 45.82
C THR A 55 5.21 -17.01 46.49
N SER A 56 4.10 -16.87 45.77
CA SER A 56 2.87 -16.26 46.28
C SER A 56 2.04 -17.25 47.11
N ASN A 57 1.24 -16.73 48.05
CA ASN A 57 0.28 -17.53 48.81
C ASN A 57 -0.98 -17.91 47.99
N PHE A 58 -1.05 -17.54 46.71
CA PHE A 58 -2.18 -17.80 45.83
C PHE A 58 -1.84 -18.93 44.87
N GLN A 59 -2.78 -19.85 44.65
CA GLN A 59 -2.64 -20.84 43.59
C GLN A 59 -2.90 -20.17 42.24
N ILE A 60 -1.83 -19.68 41.61
CA ILE A 60 -1.88 -18.98 40.31
C ILE A 60 -1.26 -19.88 39.24
N GLU A 61 -2.05 -20.17 38.20
CA GLU A 61 -1.59 -20.94 37.04
C GLU A 61 -1.19 -19.99 35.89
N VAL A 62 0.01 -20.18 35.33
CA VAL A 62 0.49 -19.39 34.19
C VAL A 62 0.45 -20.25 32.92
N ILE A 63 -0.48 -19.94 32.03
CA ILE A 63 -0.70 -20.66 30.78
C ILE A 63 -0.03 -19.89 29.64
N LYS A 64 0.86 -20.56 28.91
CA LYS A 64 1.47 -20.04 27.68
C LYS A 64 0.51 -20.30 26.52
N THR A 65 -0.07 -19.24 25.96
CA THR A 65 -1.13 -19.33 24.94
C THR A 65 -0.65 -18.95 23.55
N GLY A 66 -1.44 -19.29 22.52
CA GLY A 66 -1.24 -18.80 21.15
C GLY A 66 -1.43 -17.28 20.97
N CYS A 67 -1.44 -16.82 19.72
CA CYS A 67 -1.58 -15.39 19.39
C CYS A 67 -2.92 -14.80 19.89
N GLN A 68 -2.88 -13.69 20.63
CA GLN A 68 -4.08 -13.00 21.11
C GLN A 68 -4.60 -11.90 20.16
N GLY A 69 -3.96 -11.70 19.01
CA GLY A 69 -4.43 -10.80 17.94
C GLY A 69 -3.73 -9.45 17.89
N LEU A 70 -3.72 -8.65 18.98
CA LEU A 70 -3.21 -7.27 18.99
C LEU A 70 -1.67 -7.19 19.05
N CYS A 71 -1.02 -7.57 17.95
CA CYS A 71 0.44 -7.72 17.86
C CYS A 71 1.21 -6.42 18.17
N GLN A 72 0.71 -5.25 17.76
CA GLN A 72 1.36 -3.95 17.98
C GLN A 72 1.57 -3.60 19.47
N LYS A 73 0.81 -4.24 20.36
CA LYS A 73 0.84 -3.97 21.81
C LYS A 73 1.32 -5.16 22.63
N GLY A 74 1.93 -6.17 22.01
CA GLY A 74 2.52 -7.30 22.73
C GLY A 74 3.70 -6.90 23.64
N PRO A 75 4.12 -7.77 24.58
CA PRO A 75 3.45 -8.99 25.04
C PRO A 75 2.09 -8.73 25.72
N LEU A 76 1.13 -9.65 25.53
CA LEU A 76 -0.24 -9.53 26.03
C LEU A 76 -0.52 -10.56 27.14
N ILE A 77 -1.33 -10.18 28.14
CA ILE A 77 -1.77 -11.07 29.23
C ILE A 77 -3.26 -10.89 29.49
N LYS A 78 -3.97 -12.01 29.64
CA LYS A 78 -5.34 -12.02 30.20
C LYS A 78 -5.34 -12.64 31.59
N VAL A 79 -6.09 -12.03 32.50
CA VAL A 79 -6.19 -12.49 33.88
C VAL A 79 -7.59 -13.03 34.15
N LYS A 80 -7.69 -14.21 34.74
CA LYS A 80 -8.91 -14.79 35.31
C LYS A 80 -8.78 -14.87 36.84
N PRO A 81 -9.89 -14.71 37.59
CA PRO A 81 -11.27 -14.50 37.10
C PRO A 81 -11.61 -13.04 36.75
N TYR A 82 -10.80 -12.09 37.19
CA TYR A 82 -11.11 -10.64 37.15
C TYR A 82 -11.31 -10.05 35.74
N GLY A 83 -10.82 -10.72 34.70
CA GLY A 83 -11.01 -10.28 33.31
C GLY A 83 -10.11 -9.14 32.89
N PHE A 84 -9.05 -8.84 33.66
CA PHE A 84 -8.09 -7.80 33.34
C PHE A 84 -7.25 -8.16 32.11
N PHE A 85 -6.93 -7.14 31.31
CA PHE A 85 -6.11 -7.24 30.12
C PHE A 85 -4.90 -6.32 30.22
N TYR A 86 -3.71 -6.89 30.04
CA TYR A 86 -2.45 -6.18 30.07
C TYR A 86 -1.74 -6.24 28.73
N GLN A 87 -1.13 -5.12 28.34
CA GLN A 87 -0.36 -4.93 27.12
C GLN A 87 1.07 -4.44 27.43
N LYS A 88 1.98 -4.63 26.47
CA LYS A 88 3.40 -4.22 26.55
C LYS A 88 4.06 -4.65 27.86
N VAL A 89 3.75 -5.87 28.30
CA VAL A 89 4.24 -6.36 29.59
C VAL A 89 5.72 -6.73 29.48
N HIS A 90 6.50 -6.24 30.43
CA HIS A 90 7.91 -6.58 30.61
C HIS A 90 8.11 -7.47 31.84
N ALA A 91 9.23 -8.20 31.88
CA ALA A 91 9.46 -9.23 32.91
C ALA A 91 9.62 -8.65 34.33
N ASP A 92 10.09 -7.41 34.46
CA ASP A 92 10.20 -6.65 35.71
C ASP A 92 8.84 -6.32 36.34
N LYS A 93 7.76 -6.39 35.57
CA LYS A 93 6.39 -6.14 36.04
C LYS A 93 5.68 -7.38 36.58
N ALA A 94 6.34 -8.53 36.60
CA ALA A 94 5.74 -9.78 37.09
C ALA A 94 5.26 -9.66 38.55
N GLN A 95 6.10 -9.10 39.42
CA GLN A 95 5.78 -8.93 40.84
C GLN A 95 4.60 -7.96 41.04
N ASP A 96 4.60 -6.83 40.31
CA ASP A 96 3.50 -5.85 40.34
C ASP A 96 2.17 -6.49 39.90
N ILE A 97 2.19 -7.32 38.85
CA ILE A 97 1.02 -8.03 38.36
C ILE A 97 0.47 -8.97 39.42
N ILE A 98 1.32 -9.81 40.03
CA ILE A 98 0.87 -10.79 41.03
C ILE A 98 0.30 -10.07 42.26
N ASN A 99 1.03 -9.09 42.79
CA ASN A 99 0.64 -8.36 43.99
C ASN A 99 -0.63 -7.53 43.77
N ARG A 100 -0.67 -6.65 42.76
CA ARG A 100 -1.86 -5.81 42.56
C ARG A 100 -3.08 -6.61 42.13
N THR A 101 -2.90 -7.55 41.20
CA THR A 101 -4.04 -8.25 40.61
C THR A 101 -4.67 -9.26 41.56
N PHE A 102 -3.87 -10.08 42.24
CA PHE A 102 -4.41 -11.16 43.08
C PHE A 102 -4.49 -10.79 44.56
N VAL A 103 -3.56 -9.99 45.08
CA VAL A 103 -3.59 -9.55 46.49
C VAL A 103 -4.53 -8.37 46.68
N MET A 104 -4.37 -7.30 45.87
CA MET A 104 -5.18 -6.07 46.01
C MET A 104 -6.49 -6.11 45.21
N ARG A 105 -6.66 -7.07 44.28
CA ARG A 105 -7.80 -7.15 43.36
C ARG A 105 -7.96 -5.92 42.47
N GLU A 106 -6.84 -5.25 42.18
CA GLU A 106 -6.80 -4.06 41.34
C GLU A 106 -5.92 -4.28 40.11
N PRO A 107 -6.27 -3.68 38.97
CA PRO A 107 -5.44 -3.81 37.79
C PRO A 107 -4.16 -2.96 37.89
N VAL A 108 -3.10 -3.42 37.23
CA VAL A 108 -1.88 -2.62 37.02
C VAL A 108 -2.16 -1.55 35.95
N ARG A 109 -2.55 -0.35 36.40
CA ARG A 109 -3.07 0.74 35.54
C ARG A 109 -2.16 1.11 34.36
N GLU A 110 -0.85 1.08 34.55
CA GLU A 110 0.15 1.39 33.51
C GLU A 110 0.19 0.35 32.37
N LEU A 111 -0.21 -0.91 32.64
CA LEU A 111 -0.23 -2.00 31.67
C LEU A 111 -1.57 -2.11 30.94
N GLN A 112 -2.59 -1.37 31.36
CA GLN A 112 -3.90 -1.38 30.71
C GLN A 112 -3.89 -0.63 29.37
N TYR A 113 -4.81 -1.00 28.49
CA TYR A 113 -4.96 -0.37 27.19
C TYR A 113 -5.49 1.07 27.33
N ARG A 114 -4.91 1.99 26.55
CA ARG A 114 -5.40 3.37 26.38
C ARG A 114 -4.91 3.92 25.04
N ASP A 115 -5.69 4.80 24.41
CA ASP A 115 -5.34 5.44 23.15
C ASP A 115 -4.33 6.57 23.38
N SER A 116 -4.60 7.43 24.38
CA SER A 116 -3.70 8.46 24.89
C SER A 116 -3.36 8.23 26.37
N PHE A 117 -2.27 8.84 26.83
CA PHE A 117 -1.87 8.80 28.24
C PHE A 117 -2.92 9.42 29.18
N ILE A 118 -3.67 10.40 28.67
CA ILE A 118 -4.72 11.15 29.38
C ILE A 118 -6.00 10.32 29.53
N ASP A 119 -6.24 9.38 28.62
CA ASP A 119 -7.48 8.62 28.59
C ASP A 119 -7.59 7.66 29.77
N THR A 120 -8.83 7.39 30.16
CA THR A 120 -9.12 6.36 31.16
C THR A 120 -8.78 4.99 30.58
N PRO A 121 -7.90 4.21 31.25
CA PRO A 121 -7.49 2.92 30.75
C PRO A 121 -8.65 1.92 30.75
N LYS A 122 -8.66 1.05 29.74
CA LYS A 122 -9.62 -0.06 29.59
C LYS A 122 -9.12 -1.26 30.36
N ALA A 123 -9.94 -1.73 31.30
CA ALA A 123 -9.54 -2.83 32.18
C ALA A 123 -9.74 -4.19 31.53
N SER A 124 -10.84 -4.38 30.80
CA SER A 124 -11.12 -5.63 30.12
C SER A 124 -10.75 -5.59 28.64
N GLN A 125 -10.37 -6.76 28.12
CA GLN A 125 -10.18 -6.96 26.67
C GLN A 125 -11.44 -6.58 25.86
N LYS A 126 -12.63 -6.83 26.42
CA LYS A 126 -13.91 -6.55 25.73
C LYS A 126 -14.14 -5.06 25.49
N GLU A 127 -13.48 -4.20 26.25
CA GLU A 127 -13.60 -2.74 26.13
C GLU A 127 -12.59 -2.14 25.14
N VAL A 128 -11.61 -2.93 24.70
CA VAL A 128 -10.56 -2.48 23.80
C VAL A 128 -11.11 -2.46 22.36
N PRO A 129 -11.13 -1.31 21.66
CA PRO A 129 -11.76 -1.16 20.35
C PRO A 129 -11.38 -2.26 19.35
N PHE A 130 -10.11 -2.66 19.33
CA PHE A 130 -9.58 -3.73 18.48
C PHE A 130 -10.39 -5.04 18.55
N TYR A 131 -10.96 -5.40 19.70
CA TYR A 131 -11.68 -6.66 19.87
C TYR A 131 -13.21 -6.53 19.73
N THR A 132 -13.76 -5.31 19.74
CA THR A 132 -15.21 -5.08 19.89
C THR A 132 -16.06 -5.58 18.72
N LYS A 133 -15.56 -5.44 17.49
CA LYS A 133 -16.26 -5.86 16.26
C LYS A 133 -15.84 -7.24 15.75
N GLN A 134 -15.03 -7.97 16.52
CA GLN A 134 -14.56 -9.29 16.13
C GLN A 134 -15.54 -10.39 16.56
N LEU A 135 -15.72 -11.38 15.69
CA LEU A 135 -16.43 -12.62 16.00
C LEU A 135 -15.49 -13.79 15.70
N LYS A 136 -15.00 -14.46 16.75
CA LYS A 136 -13.99 -15.51 16.60
C LYS A 136 -14.63 -16.89 16.48
N ILE A 137 -14.45 -17.53 15.33
CA ILE A 137 -14.84 -18.92 15.02
C ILE A 137 -13.58 -19.74 14.76
N ALA A 138 -12.75 -19.34 13.79
CA ALA A 138 -11.50 -20.01 13.45
C ALA A 138 -10.43 -19.81 14.54
N LEU A 139 -10.37 -18.63 15.16
CA LEU A 139 -9.43 -18.28 16.23
C LEU A 139 -10.04 -18.37 17.63
N ARG A 140 -11.16 -19.08 17.80
CA ARG A 140 -11.96 -19.09 19.04
C ARG A 140 -11.17 -19.49 20.30
N ASN A 141 -10.24 -20.45 20.16
CA ASN A 141 -9.42 -20.93 21.27
C ASN A 141 -8.04 -20.28 21.31
N THR A 142 -7.64 -19.57 20.26
CA THR A 142 -6.33 -18.94 20.19
C THR A 142 -6.23 -17.85 21.26
N GLY A 143 -5.26 -17.99 22.15
CA GLY A 143 -5.11 -17.09 23.31
C GLY A 143 -5.89 -17.53 24.56
N GLU A 144 -6.64 -18.63 24.49
CA GLU A 144 -7.39 -19.20 25.62
C GLU A 144 -6.79 -20.51 26.15
N ILE A 145 -6.18 -21.31 25.28
CA ILE A 145 -5.60 -22.63 25.61
C ILE A 145 -4.07 -22.65 25.49
N ASP A 146 -3.45 -23.67 26.09
CA ASP A 146 -2.06 -24.03 25.79
C ASP A 146 -2.05 -24.92 24.54
N PRO A 147 -1.40 -24.49 23.43
CA PRO A 147 -1.39 -25.27 22.20
C PRO A 147 -0.59 -26.58 22.29
N PHE A 148 0.23 -26.77 23.33
CA PHE A 148 0.96 -28.02 23.57
C PHE A 148 0.24 -28.98 24.52
N ASN A 149 -1.01 -28.67 24.91
CA ASN A 149 -1.78 -29.51 25.82
C ASN A 149 -3.18 -29.83 25.26
N ILE A 150 -3.33 -31.04 24.71
CA ILE A 150 -4.62 -31.55 24.21
C ILE A 150 -5.77 -31.43 25.23
N TYR A 151 -5.50 -31.57 26.53
CA TYR A 151 -6.54 -31.51 27.55
C TYR A 151 -7.17 -30.12 27.67
N HIS A 152 -6.41 -29.05 27.40
CA HIS A 152 -6.98 -27.70 27.35
C HIS A 152 -7.97 -27.58 26.20
N TYR A 153 -7.67 -28.18 25.04
CA TYR A 153 -8.58 -28.19 23.90
C TYR A 153 -9.86 -28.98 24.21
N ILE A 154 -9.73 -30.19 24.79
CA ILE A 154 -10.89 -31.01 25.20
C ILE A 154 -11.75 -30.26 26.23
N ALA A 155 -11.14 -29.58 27.21
CA ALA A 155 -11.86 -28.81 28.23
C ALA A 155 -12.72 -27.67 27.66
N VAL A 156 -12.36 -27.12 26.49
CA VAL A 156 -13.11 -26.07 25.79
C VAL A 156 -13.98 -26.62 24.66
N ASP A 157 -14.57 -27.81 24.86
CA ASP A 157 -15.42 -28.53 23.89
C ASP A 157 -14.70 -29.08 22.65
N GLY A 158 -13.38 -29.18 22.68
CA GLY A 158 -12.63 -29.87 21.64
C GLY A 158 -13.06 -31.32 21.46
N TYR A 159 -13.12 -31.79 20.21
CA TYR A 159 -13.57 -33.13 19.82
C TYR A 159 -15.05 -33.44 20.08
N LYS A 160 -15.84 -32.47 20.57
CA LYS A 160 -17.30 -32.60 20.69
C LYS A 160 -17.98 -32.85 19.34
N ALA A 161 -17.46 -32.26 18.25
CA ALA A 161 -18.05 -32.47 16.93
C ALA A 161 -17.82 -33.91 16.46
N ILE A 162 -16.70 -34.53 16.85
CA ILE A 162 -16.40 -35.94 16.55
C ILE A 162 -17.36 -36.87 17.26
N GLU A 163 -17.60 -36.64 18.56
CA GLU A 163 -18.61 -37.37 19.33
C GLU A 163 -19.99 -37.30 18.65
N LYS A 164 -20.41 -36.09 18.25
CA LYS A 164 -21.69 -35.88 17.57
C LYS A 164 -21.78 -36.65 16.24
N ILE A 165 -20.78 -36.54 15.36
CA ILE A 165 -20.87 -37.21 14.06
C ILE A 165 -20.81 -38.73 14.19
N LEU A 166 -20.03 -39.27 15.12
CA LEU A 166 -19.89 -40.72 15.26
C LEU A 166 -21.13 -41.37 15.90
N LEU A 167 -21.90 -40.64 16.70
CA LEU A 167 -23.13 -41.13 17.34
C LEU A 167 -24.39 -40.88 16.50
N GLU A 168 -24.49 -39.71 15.86
CA GLU A 168 -25.77 -39.18 15.38
C GLU A 168 -25.84 -38.97 13.86
N MET A 169 -24.72 -38.96 13.14
CA MET A 169 -24.69 -38.54 11.73
C MET A 169 -24.03 -39.56 10.81
N SER A 170 -24.64 -39.84 9.66
CA SER A 170 -23.96 -40.57 8.59
C SER A 170 -22.93 -39.68 7.88
N PRO A 171 -21.93 -40.27 7.17
CA PRO A 171 -20.98 -39.51 6.37
C PRO A 171 -21.64 -38.55 5.37
N GLU A 172 -22.76 -38.95 4.76
CA GLU A 172 -23.53 -38.15 3.82
C GLU A 172 -24.23 -36.97 4.50
N GLN A 173 -24.76 -37.15 5.72
CA GLN A 173 -25.33 -36.07 6.51
C GLN A 173 -24.27 -35.04 6.91
N VAL A 174 -23.04 -35.48 7.23
CA VAL A 174 -21.92 -34.56 7.51
C VAL A 174 -21.58 -33.71 6.28
N ILE A 175 -21.49 -34.32 5.09
CA ILE A 175 -21.26 -33.58 3.83
C ILE A 175 -22.38 -32.58 3.58
N GLU A 176 -23.63 -32.99 3.79
CA GLU A 176 -24.80 -32.16 3.59
C GLU A 176 -24.82 -30.97 4.56
N GLU A 177 -24.46 -31.16 5.83
CA GLU A 177 -24.37 -30.09 6.83
C GLU A 177 -23.29 -29.06 6.44
N VAL A 178 -22.11 -29.53 6.02
CA VAL A 178 -21.02 -28.66 5.53
C VAL A 178 -21.44 -27.95 4.25
N ARG A 179 -22.19 -28.61 3.35
CA ARG A 179 -22.71 -28.01 2.13
C ARG A 179 -23.77 -26.93 2.45
N LYS A 180 -24.69 -27.22 3.35
CA LYS A 180 -25.75 -26.31 3.81
C LYS A 180 -25.17 -25.06 4.46
N SER A 181 -24.08 -25.19 5.22
CA SER A 181 -23.42 -24.03 5.84
C SER A 181 -22.89 -23.00 4.82
N ASN A 182 -22.79 -23.38 3.54
CA ASN A 182 -22.24 -22.56 2.47
C ASN A 182 -20.80 -22.06 2.74
N ILE A 183 -20.02 -22.78 3.56
CA ILE A 183 -18.64 -22.40 3.83
C ILE A 183 -17.81 -22.44 2.53
N ARG A 184 -17.29 -21.27 2.14
CA ARG A 184 -16.39 -21.08 1.01
C ARG A 184 -14.94 -21.20 1.48
N GLY A 185 -14.13 -21.91 0.69
CA GLY A 185 -12.71 -22.16 1.01
C GLY A 185 -11.94 -20.88 1.27
N ARG A 186 -11.29 -20.81 2.43
CA ARG A 186 -10.66 -19.61 3.00
C ARG A 186 -9.25 -19.28 2.47
N GLY A 187 -8.69 -20.15 1.63
CA GLY A 187 -7.40 -19.94 0.95
C GLY A 187 -7.46 -19.06 -0.32
N GLY A 188 -8.47 -18.20 -0.46
CA GLY A 188 -8.54 -17.18 -1.51
C GLY A 188 -9.58 -17.40 -2.61
N ALA A 189 -9.62 -18.57 -3.25
CA ALA A 189 -10.52 -18.80 -4.41
C ALA A 189 -12.02 -18.87 -4.06
N GLY A 190 -12.37 -19.07 -2.78
CA GLY A 190 -13.75 -19.07 -2.33
C GLY A 190 -14.62 -20.20 -2.91
N PHE A 191 -14.05 -21.34 -3.31
CA PHE A 191 -14.86 -22.46 -3.81
C PHE A 191 -15.61 -23.15 -2.65
N PRO A 192 -16.90 -23.52 -2.78
CA PRO A 192 -17.68 -24.14 -1.71
C PRO A 192 -17.07 -25.46 -1.20
N ALA A 193 -16.81 -25.57 0.10
CA ALA A 193 -16.12 -26.73 0.66
C ALA A 193 -16.98 -28.00 0.60
N GLY A 194 -18.27 -27.93 0.95
CA GLY A 194 -19.18 -29.08 0.90
C GLY A 194 -19.28 -29.71 -0.49
N VAL A 195 -19.19 -28.91 -1.57
CA VAL A 195 -19.14 -29.42 -2.94
C VAL A 195 -17.84 -30.20 -3.20
N LYS A 196 -16.68 -29.73 -2.71
CA LYS A 196 -15.42 -30.47 -2.81
C LYS A 196 -15.49 -31.80 -2.06
N TRP A 197 -16.12 -31.80 -0.89
CA TRP A 197 -16.29 -32.98 -0.05
C TRP A 197 -17.16 -34.02 -0.75
N ALA A 198 -18.29 -33.59 -1.31
CA ALA A 198 -19.16 -34.45 -2.13
C ALA A 198 -18.42 -35.01 -3.36
N HIS A 199 -17.59 -34.21 -4.03
CA HIS A 199 -16.80 -34.68 -5.18
C HIS A 199 -15.79 -35.75 -4.77
N ALA A 200 -15.03 -35.53 -3.70
CA ALA A 200 -14.06 -36.50 -3.20
C ALA A 200 -14.74 -37.79 -2.69
N LYS A 201 -15.91 -37.68 -2.03
CA LYS A 201 -16.70 -38.84 -1.60
C LYS A 201 -17.19 -39.67 -2.78
N ARG A 202 -17.67 -39.04 -3.86
CA ARG A 202 -18.16 -39.74 -5.06
C ARG A 202 -17.06 -40.35 -5.93
N ALA A 203 -15.82 -39.89 -5.79
CA ALA A 203 -14.72 -40.43 -6.58
C ALA A 203 -14.50 -41.92 -6.30
N ASP A 204 -14.27 -42.68 -7.36
CA ASP A 204 -13.95 -44.10 -7.31
C ASP A 204 -12.57 -44.33 -6.68
N GLY A 205 -12.45 -45.41 -5.91
CA GLY A 205 -11.21 -45.81 -5.26
C GLY A 205 -11.39 -46.10 -3.77
N ASN A 206 -10.66 -47.11 -3.30
CA ASN A 206 -10.71 -47.56 -1.90
C ASN A 206 -9.88 -46.68 -0.96
N ILE A 207 -8.92 -45.91 -1.51
CA ILE A 207 -8.03 -45.03 -0.77
C ILE A 207 -8.38 -43.60 -1.11
N LYS A 208 -8.67 -42.79 -0.08
CA LYS A 208 -8.92 -41.36 -0.18
C LYS A 208 -8.02 -40.61 0.78
N ILE A 209 -7.67 -39.38 0.40
CA ILE A 209 -6.70 -38.57 1.14
C ILE A 209 -7.33 -37.24 1.55
N VAL A 210 -7.06 -36.79 2.78
CA VAL A 210 -7.41 -35.44 3.26
C VAL A 210 -6.14 -34.60 3.27
N ILE A 211 -6.18 -33.40 2.71
CA ILE A 211 -5.02 -32.49 2.64
C ILE A 211 -5.40 -31.14 3.23
N ALA A 212 -4.59 -30.71 4.20
CA ALA A 212 -4.62 -29.38 4.77
C ALA A 212 -3.46 -28.56 4.20
N ASN A 213 -3.80 -27.51 3.46
CA ASN A 213 -2.84 -26.58 2.87
C ASN A 213 -2.54 -25.44 3.85
N GLY A 214 -1.36 -25.48 4.47
CA GLY A 214 -0.77 -24.44 5.31
C GLY A 214 0.45 -23.75 4.67
N ASP A 215 0.51 -23.72 3.33
CA ASP A 215 1.49 -22.92 2.58
C ASP A 215 1.02 -21.46 2.48
N GLU A 216 0.95 -20.78 3.64
CA GLU A 216 0.56 -19.37 3.74
C GLU A 216 1.71 -18.48 3.27
N GLY A 217 1.90 -18.44 1.94
CA GLY A 217 3.01 -17.76 1.28
C GLY A 217 2.93 -16.24 1.26
N ASP A 218 1.73 -15.67 1.44
CA ASP A 218 1.47 -14.23 1.28
C ASP A 218 2.27 -13.40 2.32
N PRO A 219 3.12 -12.45 1.89
CA PRO A 219 3.79 -11.51 2.78
C PRO A 219 2.79 -10.78 3.68
N GLY A 220 3.07 -10.81 4.98
CA GLY A 220 2.22 -10.21 5.99
C GLY A 220 1.00 -11.05 6.40
N ALA A 221 0.73 -12.20 5.77
CA ALA A 221 -0.27 -13.15 6.25
C ALA A 221 0.33 -14.13 7.29
N PHE A 222 -0.44 -14.40 8.35
CA PHE A 222 -0.05 -15.32 9.42
C PHE A 222 -1.27 -15.88 10.18
N MET A 223 -2.43 -15.95 9.52
CA MET A 223 -3.66 -16.46 10.11
C MET A 223 -3.65 -17.98 10.21
N ASP A 224 -3.27 -18.69 9.14
CA ASP A 224 -3.14 -20.15 9.15
C ASP A 224 -2.03 -20.56 10.12
N ARG A 225 -0.91 -19.81 10.11
CA ARG A 225 0.15 -19.98 11.10
C ARG A 225 -0.39 -19.92 12.53
N SER A 226 -1.23 -18.93 12.83
CA SER A 226 -1.73 -18.72 14.19
C SER A 226 -2.69 -19.81 14.65
N ILE A 227 -3.41 -20.45 13.72
CA ILE A 227 -4.19 -21.66 14.02
C ILE A 227 -3.25 -22.83 14.29
N MET A 228 -2.27 -23.10 13.43
CA MET A 228 -1.34 -24.22 13.61
C MET A 228 -0.46 -24.09 14.88
N GLU A 229 -0.10 -22.86 15.26
CA GLU A 229 0.69 -22.57 16.46
C GLU A 229 -0.15 -22.45 17.73
N GLY A 230 -1.43 -22.05 17.62
CA GLY A 230 -2.24 -21.65 18.76
C GLY A 230 -3.47 -22.52 19.06
N ASP A 231 -3.95 -23.27 18.07
CA ASP A 231 -5.06 -24.23 18.18
C ASP A 231 -4.91 -25.38 17.15
N PRO A 232 -3.84 -26.18 17.24
CA PRO A 232 -3.56 -27.25 16.27
C PRO A 232 -4.65 -28.33 16.27
N HIS A 233 -5.29 -28.58 17.42
CA HIS A 233 -6.31 -29.63 17.53
C HIS A 233 -7.61 -29.24 16.82
N SER A 234 -7.97 -27.95 16.70
CA SER A 234 -9.09 -27.57 15.84
C SER A 234 -8.88 -27.87 14.36
N LEU A 235 -7.63 -27.81 13.88
CA LEU A 235 -7.30 -28.26 12.53
C LEU A 235 -7.46 -29.78 12.41
N LEU A 236 -6.86 -30.54 13.35
CA LEU A 236 -6.93 -32.01 13.34
C LEU A 236 -8.37 -32.52 13.43
N GLU A 237 -9.21 -31.91 14.27
CA GLU A 237 -10.63 -32.22 14.38
C GLU A 237 -11.37 -31.97 13.05
N GLY A 238 -11.14 -30.82 12.41
CA GLY A 238 -11.73 -30.52 11.11
C GLY A 238 -11.30 -31.51 10.00
N MET A 239 -10.03 -31.92 10.00
CA MET A 239 -9.53 -32.96 9.09
C MET A 239 -10.16 -34.33 9.37
N LEU A 240 -10.31 -34.69 10.64
CA LEU A 240 -10.91 -35.95 11.07
C LEU A 240 -12.39 -36.03 10.69
N ILE A 241 -13.15 -34.95 10.85
CA ILE A 241 -14.55 -34.84 10.37
C ILE A 241 -14.61 -35.06 8.85
N CYS A 242 -13.70 -34.43 8.09
CA CYS A 242 -13.62 -34.63 6.65
C CYS A 242 -13.29 -36.08 6.28
N ALA A 243 -12.35 -36.69 7.01
CA ALA A 243 -11.91 -38.04 6.78
C ALA A 243 -13.05 -39.04 6.99
N TYR A 244 -13.84 -38.87 8.06
CA TYR A 244 -15.05 -39.66 8.29
C TYR A 244 -16.05 -39.47 7.15
N ALA A 245 -16.33 -38.22 6.78
CA ALA A 245 -17.30 -37.88 5.75
C ALA A 245 -16.97 -38.52 4.38
N ILE A 246 -15.69 -38.50 3.98
CA ILE A 246 -15.26 -39.02 2.67
C ILE A 246 -14.74 -40.46 2.70
N ASN A 247 -14.67 -41.08 3.88
CA ASN A 247 -14.03 -42.37 4.13
C ASN A 247 -12.54 -42.40 3.70
N ALA A 248 -11.76 -41.44 4.19
CA ALA A 248 -10.31 -41.34 3.97
C ALA A 248 -9.52 -41.89 5.15
N GLN A 249 -8.43 -42.59 4.86
CA GLN A 249 -7.56 -43.23 5.85
C GLN A 249 -6.29 -42.42 6.13
N TYR A 250 -5.92 -41.53 5.20
CA TYR A 250 -4.66 -40.78 5.25
C TYR A 250 -4.89 -39.28 5.14
N GLY A 251 -4.17 -38.53 5.97
CA GLY A 251 -4.15 -37.08 6.02
C GLY A 251 -2.75 -36.53 5.79
N PHE A 252 -2.63 -35.42 5.07
CA PHE A 252 -1.40 -34.64 4.97
C PHE A 252 -1.64 -33.19 5.38
N ILE A 253 -0.78 -32.66 6.25
CA ILE A 253 -0.69 -31.23 6.52
C ILE A 253 0.57 -30.73 5.82
N TYR A 254 0.39 -29.94 4.77
CA TYR A 254 1.51 -29.29 4.08
C TYR A 254 1.80 -27.96 4.77
N VAL A 255 2.99 -27.82 5.34
CA VAL A 255 3.41 -26.63 6.10
C VAL A 255 4.66 -26.07 5.47
N ARG A 256 4.66 -24.76 5.21
CA ARG A 256 5.83 -24.07 4.64
C ARG A 256 7.06 -24.17 5.55
N HIS A 257 8.25 -24.15 4.95
CA HIS A 257 9.52 -24.32 5.66
C HIS A 257 9.74 -23.25 6.74
N GLU A 258 9.23 -22.04 6.51
CA GLU A 258 9.45 -20.86 7.34
C GLU A 258 8.67 -20.88 8.66
N TYR A 259 7.83 -21.90 8.91
CA TYR A 259 7.03 -22.03 10.14
C TYR A 259 7.47 -23.21 11.03
N PRO A 260 8.70 -23.18 11.60
CA PRO A 260 9.21 -24.27 12.44
C PRO A 260 8.40 -24.45 13.74
N LEU A 261 7.85 -23.37 14.30
CA LEU A 261 7.02 -23.44 15.50
C LEU A 261 5.69 -24.15 15.24
N ALA A 262 5.04 -23.87 14.11
CA ALA A 262 3.84 -24.57 13.68
C ALA A 262 4.11 -26.08 13.52
N ILE A 263 5.22 -26.45 12.87
CA ILE A 263 5.63 -27.85 12.71
C ILE A 263 5.82 -28.53 14.07
N LYS A 264 6.53 -27.88 15.00
CA LYS A 264 6.74 -28.41 16.36
C LYS A 264 5.41 -28.64 17.07
N THR A 265 4.53 -27.65 17.03
CA THR A 265 3.22 -27.67 17.69
C THR A 265 2.33 -28.78 17.11
N LEU A 266 2.25 -28.89 15.79
CA LEU A 266 1.51 -29.95 15.10
C LEU A 266 2.06 -31.35 15.38
N LYS A 267 3.39 -31.53 15.41
CA LYS A 267 4.02 -32.82 15.79
C LYS A 267 3.60 -33.24 17.20
N THR A 268 3.57 -32.31 18.15
CA THR A 268 3.07 -32.58 19.50
C THR A 268 1.59 -32.92 19.50
N ALA A 269 0.75 -32.13 18.81
CA ALA A 269 -0.69 -32.34 18.78
C ALA A 269 -1.09 -33.69 18.14
N ILE A 270 -0.45 -34.07 17.02
CA ILE A 270 -0.66 -35.37 16.37
C ILE A 270 -0.29 -36.50 17.33
N LYS A 271 0.89 -36.44 17.95
CA LYS A 271 1.35 -37.44 18.91
C LYS A 271 0.37 -37.60 20.09
N GLN A 272 -0.07 -36.49 20.68
CA GLN A 272 -1.05 -36.52 21.78
C GLN A 272 -2.39 -37.13 21.37
N ALA A 273 -2.89 -36.78 20.18
CA ALA A 273 -4.13 -37.34 19.66
C ALA A 273 -4.00 -38.85 19.34
N GLU A 274 -2.85 -39.31 18.86
CA GLU A 274 -2.57 -40.75 18.66
C GLU A 274 -2.51 -41.52 19.99
N GLU A 275 -1.82 -40.96 20.99
CA GLU A 275 -1.66 -41.56 22.33
C GLU A 275 -3.01 -41.73 23.05
N ILE A 276 -3.89 -40.73 22.95
CA ILE A 276 -5.21 -40.76 23.60
C ILE A 276 -6.28 -41.47 22.77
N GLY A 277 -5.98 -41.92 21.53
CA GLY A 277 -6.93 -42.66 20.70
C GLY A 277 -7.91 -41.83 19.86
N LEU A 278 -7.59 -40.54 19.63
CA LEU A 278 -8.33 -39.62 18.75
C LEU A 278 -7.77 -39.57 17.32
N LEU A 279 -6.59 -40.15 17.09
CA LEU A 279 -6.01 -40.40 15.77
C LEU A 279 -5.40 -41.81 15.71
N GLY A 280 -5.08 -42.27 14.50
CA GLY A 280 -4.52 -43.59 14.24
C GLY A 280 -5.61 -44.63 13.98
N LYS A 281 -5.44 -45.82 14.55
CA LYS A 281 -6.35 -46.95 14.31
C LYS A 281 -7.46 -47.06 15.36
N ASN A 282 -8.62 -47.52 14.92
CA ASN A 282 -9.80 -47.82 15.72
C ASN A 282 -10.17 -46.66 16.66
N ILE A 283 -10.32 -45.47 16.09
CA ILE A 283 -10.58 -44.22 16.80
C ILE A 283 -11.85 -44.38 17.64
N LEU A 284 -11.73 -44.18 18.96
CA LEU A 284 -12.81 -44.34 19.94
C LEU A 284 -13.57 -45.68 19.85
N GLY A 285 -12.89 -46.75 19.40
CA GLY A 285 -13.50 -48.08 19.30
C GLY A 285 -14.48 -48.27 18.14
N THR A 286 -14.54 -47.34 17.19
CA THR A 286 -15.55 -47.31 16.12
C THR A 286 -15.17 -48.09 14.85
N GLY A 287 -13.95 -48.60 14.77
CA GLY A 287 -13.38 -49.19 13.55
C GLY A 287 -12.93 -48.16 12.50
N PHE A 288 -13.09 -46.86 12.77
CA PHE A 288 -12.61 -45.79 11.89
C PHE A 288 -11.12 -45.52 12.11
N ASP A 289 -10.37 -45.47 11.01
CA ASP A 289 -8.92 -45.26 11.00
C ASP A 289 -8.58 -43.94 10.28
N PHE A 290 -7.73 -43.11 10.88
CA PHE A 290 -7.20 -41.93 10.22
C PHE A 290 -5.81 -41.55 10.74
N THR A 291 -4.82 -41.57 9.84
CA THR A 291 -3.43 -41.23 10.14
C THR A 291 -3.04 -39.93 9.46
N VAL A 292 -2.38 -39.01 10.19
CA VAL A 292 -1.99 -37.70 9.67
C VAL A 292 -0.47 -37.56 9.62
N HIS A 293 0.05 -37.09 8.49
CA HIS A 293 1.47 -36.82 8.28
C HIS A 293 1.72 -35.34 7.98
N ILE A 294 2.81 -34.79 8.50
CA ILE A 294 3.25 -33.44 8.15
C ILE A 294 4.22 -33.53 6.97
N ARG A 295 4.00 -32.70 5.96
CA ARG A 295 4.93 -32.46 4.86
C ARG A 295 5.45 -31.05 4.95
N GLU A 296 6.76 -30.93 5.15
CA GLU A 296 7.45 -29.65 5.21
C GLU A 296 7.75 -29.20 3.77
N GLY A 297 7.36 -27.98 3.42
CA GLY A 297 7.66 -27.37 2.14
C GLY A 297 9.14 -26.98 2.02
N ALA A 298 9.50 -26.43 0.86
CA ALA A 298 10.88 -26.04 0.52
C ALA A 298 11.00 -24.56 0.11
N GLY A 299 10.13 -23.69 0.62
CA GLY A 299 10.20 -22.24 0.40
C GLY A 299 9.78 -21.77 -1.00
N ALA A 300 8.74 -22.39 -1.59
CA ALA A 300 8.23 -22.01 -2.91
C ALA A 300 6.76 -21.59 -2.81
N PHE A 301 6.45 -20.30 -3.00
CA PHE A 301 5.10 -19.75 -2.85
C PHE A 301 4.07 -20.41 -3.79
N VAL A 302 4.50 -20.85 -4.98
CA VAL A 302 3.62 -21.54 -5.94
C VAL A 302 3.07 -22.87 -5.39
N CYS A 303 3.72 -23.48 -4.39
CA CYS A 303 3.23 -24.70 -3.74
C CYS A 303 1.94 -24.48 -2.93
N GLY A 304 1.49 -23.24 -2.72
CA GLY A 304 0.15 -22.95 -2.23
C GLY A 304 -0.95 -23.26 -3.25
N GLU A 305 -0.60 -23.39 -4.53
CA GLU A 305 -1.51 -23.85 -5.58
C GLU A 305 -1.78 -25.36 -5.45
N ALA A 306 -3.04 -25.76 -5.55
CA ALA A 306 -3.47 -27.12 -5.21
C ALA A 306 -2.71 -28.26 -5.94
N THR A 307 -2.44 -28.13 -7.23
CA THR A 307 -1.74 -29.17 -8.00
C THR A 307 -0.22 -29.12 -7.85
N ALA A 308 0.35 -27.93 -7.64
CA ALA A 308 1.75 -27.77 -7.27
C ALA A 308 2.03 -28.36 -5.88
N LEU A 309 1.11 -28.16 -4.93
CA LEU A 309 1.15 -28.76 -3.59
C LEU A 309 1.20 -30.29 -3.67
N VAL A 310 0.29 -30.88 -4.45
CA VAL A 310 0.24 -32.33 -4.67
C VAL A 310 1.57 -32.83 -5.24
N ALA A 311 2.12 -32.16 -6.26
CA ALA A 311 3.43 -32.51 -6.82
C ALA A 311 4.55 -32.43 -5.76
N SER A 312 4.52 -31.42 -4.88
CA SER A 312 5.49 -31.30 -3.78
C SER A 312 5.34 -32.40 -2.74
N ILE A 313 4.11 -32.83 -2.39
CA ILE A 313 3.87 -33.97 -1.48
C ILE A 313 4.49 -35.25 -2.04
N GLU A 314 4.43 -35.44 -3.35
CA GLU A 314 5.00 -36.59 -4.05
C GLU A 314 6.52 -36.50 -4.24
N GLY A 315 7.17 -35.43 -3.77
CA GLY A 315 8.61 -35.23 -3.93
C GLY A 315 9.02 -34.73 -5.32
N ARG A 316 8.07 -34.27 -6.14
CA ARG A 316 8.34 -33.64 -7.44
C ARG A 316 8.49 -32.13 -7.28
N ARG A 317 9.01 -31.46 -8.32
CA ARG A 317 9.00 -29.99 -8.39
C ARG A 317 7.55 -29.48 -8.37
N GLY A 318 7.28 -28.42 -7.60
CA GLY A 318 5.96 -27.80 -7.41
C GLY A 318 5.44 -27.08 -8.66
N TYR A 319 5.26 -27.80 -9.76
CA TYR A 319 4.69 -27.27 -11.00
C TYR A 319 3.18 -27.53 -11.03
N PRO A 320 2.35 -26.49 -11.26
CA PRO A 320 0.94 -26.70 -11.49
C PRO A 320 0.68 -27.59 -12.71
N HIS A 321 -0.31 -28.46 -12.63
CA HIS A 321 -0.74 -29.35 -13.70
C HIS A 321 -2.04 -28.83 -14.34
N ALA A 322 -2.24 -29.13 -15.61
CA ALA A 322 -3.50 -28.79 -16.28
C ALA A 322 -4.65 -29.59 -15.65
N ARG A 323 -5.83 -28.98 -15.59
CA ARG A 323 -7.06 -29.63 -15.13
C ARG A 323 -7.99 -29.79 -16.34
N PRO A 324 -8.63 -30.95 -16.54
CA PRO A 324 -8.64 -32.17 -15.71
C PRO A 324 -7.33 -33.00 -15.76
N PRO A 325 -7.11 -33.91 -14.78
CA PRO A 325 -7.97 -34.22 -13.62
C PRO A 325 -7.85 -33.19 -12.49
N ARG A 326 -8.92 -33.02 -11.71
CA ARG A 326 -8.93 -32.23 -10.47
C ARG A 326 -8.39 -33.07 -9.31
N VAL A 327 -7.93 -32.40 -8.24
CA VAL A 327 -7.39 -33.08 -7.04
C VAL A 327 -8.38 -34.08 -6.40
N SER A 328 -9.68 -33.79 -6.48
CA SER A 328 -10.73 -34.67 -5.98
C SER A 328 -11.09 -35.83 -6.92
N GLU A 329 -10.51 -35.89 -8.11
CA GLU A 329 -10.79 -36.91 -9.13
C GLU A 329 -9.67 -37.95 -9.17
N PRO A 330 -9.95 -39.19 -9.61
CA PRO A 330 -8.92 -40.20 -9.84
C PRO A 330 -7.82 -39.66 -10.79
N GLY A 331 -6.56 -39.88 -10.43
CA GLY A 331 -5.39 -39.38 -11.15
C GLY A 331 -4.96 -37.94 -10.80
N GLY A 332 -5.75 -37.18 -10.02
CA GLY A 332 -5.45 -35.78 -9.74
C GLY A 332 -4.87 -35.46 -8.36
N GLY A 333 -5.13 -36.29 -7.34
CA GLY A 333 -4.51 -36.15 -6.02
C GLY A 333 -3.18 -36.90 -5.89
N PRO A 334 -2.57 -36.93 -4.68
CA PRO A 334 -1.27 -37.54 -4.47
C PRO A 334 -1.22 -39.01 -4.90
N TRP A 335 -0.22 -39.34 -5.71
CA TRP A 335 0.00 -40.65 -6.33
C TRP A 335 -1.21 -41.15 -7.15
N GLY A 336 -2.04 -40.23 -7.64
CA GLY A 336 -3.24 -40.54 -8.40
C GLY A 336 -4.48 -40.88 -7.57
N TYR A 337 -4.39 -40.87 -6.23
CA TYR A 337 -5.56 -41.10 -5.38
C TYR A 337 -6.43 -39.85 -5.25
N PRO A 338 -7.77 -39.97 -5.23
CA PRO A 338 -8.65 -38.84 -4.97
C PRO A 338 -8.36 -38.20 -3.61
N ALA A 339 -8.23 -36.87 -3.60
CA ALA A 339 -7.94 -36.13 -2.40
C ALA A 339 -8.86 -34.93 -2.19
N ASN A 340 -9.20 -34.67 -0.93
CA ASN A 340 -9.88 -33.46 -0.52
C ASN A 340 -8.86 -32.44 0.00
N LEU A 341 -8.68 -31.34 -0.73
CA LEU A 341 -7.76 -30.27 -0.36
C LEU A 341 -8.51 -29.01 0.08
N ASN A 342 -8.30 -28.63 1.34
CA ASN A 342 -8.80 -27.40 1.95
C ASN A 342 -7.67 -26.67 2.68
N ASN A 343 -7.86 -25.37 2.88
CA ASN A 343 -6.97 -24.51 3.64
C ASN A 343 -7.19 -24.70 5.17
N ILE A 344 -6.18 -24.38 5.99
CA ILE A 344 -6.20 -24.55 7.45
C ILE A 344 -7.42 -23.87 8.10
N GLU A 345 -7.65 -22.58 7.84
CA GLU A 345 -8.81 -21.85 8.38
C GLU A 345 -10.14 -22.50 7.99
N THR A 346 -10.21 -23.10 6.79
CA THR A 346 -11.44 -23.80 6.36
C THR A 346 -11.74 -25.01 7.26
N TYR A 347 -10.73 -25.83 7.59
CA TYR A 347 -10.91 -26.95 8.51
C TYR A 347 -11.19 -26.49 9.94
N ALA A 348 -10.54 -25.43 10.40
CA ALA A 348 -10.75 -24.90 11.75
C ALA A 348 -12.19 -24.38 11.99
N CYS A 349 -12.90 -24.00 10.92
CA CYS A 349 -14.31 -23.61 10.97
C CYS A 349 -15.29 -24.79 11.00
N ILE A 350 -14.86 -26.02 10.64
CA ILE A 350 -15.78 -27.17 10.54
C ILE A 350 -16.32 -27.63 11.91
N PRO A 351 -15.51 -27.80 12.97
CA PRO A 351 -16.05 -28.27 14.25
C PRO A 351 -17.16 -27.37 14.83
N PRO A 352 -17.02 -26.02 14.84
CA PRO A 352 -18.13 -25.15 15.24
C PRO A 352 -19.38 -25.29 14.37
N ILE A 353 -19.24 -25.47 13.05
CA ILE A 353 -20.38 -25.68 12.13
C ILE A 353 -21.13 -26.95 12.51
N ILE A 354 -20.42 -28.06 12.76
CA ILE A 354 -21.06 -29.32 13.14
C ILE A 354 -21.72 -29.23 14.51
N ASN A 355 -21.07 -28.59 15.49
CA ASN A 355 -21.59 -28.45 16.84
C ASN A 355 -22.89 -27.62 16.88
N ASN A 356 -22.89 -26.45 16.23
CA ASN A 356 -23.98 -25.47 16.30
C ASN A 356 -25.00 -25.60 15.16
N GLY A 357 -24.66 -26.35 14.11
CA GLY A 357 -25.46 -26.49 12.90
C GLY A 357 -25.14 -25.45 11.82
N ALA A 358 -25.48 -25.78 10.58
CA ALA A 358 -25.29 -24.98 9.39
C ALA A 358 -26.05 -23.66 9.44
N ASP A 359 -27.28 -23.66 9.99
CA ASP A 359 -28.14 -22.48 10.08
C ASP A 359 -27.52 -21.39 10.97
N TRP A 360 -26.83 -21.80 12.05
CA TRP A 360 -26.06 -20.88 12.89
C TRP A 360 -24.96 -20.17 12.09
N PHE A 361 -24.25 -20.89 11.24
CA PHE A 361 -23.17 -20.32 10.43
C PHE A 361 -23.69 -19.44 9.28
N LEU A 362 -24.82 -19.80 8.68
CA LEU A 362 -25.49 -19.01 7.63
C LEU A 362 -26.01 -17.67 8.13
N ASN A 363 -26.41 -17.59 9.41
CA ASN A 363 -26.85 -16.34 10.04
C ASN A 363 -25.69 -15.35 10.28
N ILE A 364 -24.45 -15.75 10.03
CA ILE A 364 -23.26 -14.92 10.18
C ILE A 364 -22.74 -14.60 8.78
N GLY A 365 -22.49 -13.32 8.51
CA GLY A 365 -21.94 -12.87 7.24
C GLY A 365 -23.02 -12.48 6.22
N THR A 366 -22.73 -12.70 4.92
CA THR A 366 -23.64 -12.37 3.81
C THR A 366 -24.26 -13.64 3.22
N SER A 367 -25.33 -13.49 2.44
CA SER A 367 -25.99 -14.63 1.77
C SER A 367 -25.07 -15.40 0.82
N SER A 368 -24.14 -14.73 0.13
CA SER A 368 -23.19 -15.38 -0.78
C SER A 368 -21.87 -15.79 -0.10
N SER A 369 -21.56 -15.25 1.07
CA SER A 369 -20.34 -15.51 1.82
C SER A 369 -20.66 -15.62 3.31
N SER A 370 -20.99 -16.82 3.78
CA SER A 370 -21.33 -17.10 5.17
C SER A 370 -20.09 -17.19 6.08
N GLY A 371 -20.33 -17.00 7.37
CA GLY A 371 -19.36 -17.07 8.46
C GLY A 371 -18.44 -15.86 8.59
N THR A 372 -17.29 -16.11 9.21
CA THR A 372 -16.25 -15.13 9.50
C THR A 372 -15.03 -15.34 8.61
N LYS A 373 -14.18 -14.33 8.53
CA LYS A 373 -12.86 -14.41 7.90
C LYS A 373 -11.82 -13.80 8.83
N VAL A 374 -10.69 -14.47 8.94
CA VAL A 374 -9.50 -13.91 9.60
C VAL A 374 -8.73 -13.05 8.61
N PHE A 375 -8.42 -11.82 9.01
CA PHE A 375 -7.53 -10.93 8.29
C PHE A 375 -6.27 -10.63 9.11
N SER A 376 -5.15 -10.52 8.41
CA SER A 376 -3.93 -9.94 8.97
C SER A 376 -3.84 -8.47 8.58
N LEU A 377 -4.02 -7.59 9.55
CA LEU A 377 -4.02 -6.14 9.37
C LEU A 377 -2.61 -5.60 9.61
N ALA A 378 -1.99 -5.07 8.56
CA ALA A 378 -0.62 -4.59 8.53
C ALA A 378 -0.48 -3.27 7.75
N GLY A 379 0.73 -2.71 7.71
CA GLY A 379 1.03 -1.45 7.02
C GLY A 379 0.87 -0.22 7.91
N LYS A 380 0.37 0.88 7.35
CA LYS A 380 0.28 2.21 7.99
C LYS A 380 -0.96 2.35 8.89
N VAL A 381 -1.19 1.39 9.78
CA VAL A 381 -2.35 1.33 10.68
C VAL A 381 -1.92 1.33 12.16
N LYS A 382 -2.67 1.98 13.05
CA LYS A 382 -2.26 2.16 14.46
C LYS A 382 -2.20 0.84 15.24
N ASN A 383 -3.15 -0.05 15.02
CA ASN A 383 -3.26 -1.35 15.68
C ASN A 383 -3.15 -2.48 14.65
N THR A 384 -1.93 -3.03 14.51
CA THR A 384 -1.67 -4.20 13.65
C THR A 384 -1.95 -5.50 14.40
N GLY A 385 -2.35 -6.54 13.66
CA GLY A 385 -2.71 -7.81 14.28
C GLY A 385 -3.61 -8.72 13.44
N LEU A 386 -4.14 -9.75 14.10
CA LEU A 386 -5.19 -10.61 13.53
C LEU A 386 -6.57 -10.12 13.96
N VAL A 387 -7.44 -10.01 12.98
CA VAL A 387 -8.84 -9.59 13.16
C VAL A 387 -9.74 -10.62 12.52
N GLU A 388 -10.60 -11.27 13.32
CA GLU A 388 -11.60 -12.19 12.79
C GLU A 388 -12.96 -11.51 12.81
N VAL A 389 -13.54 -11.30 11.63
CA VAL A 389 -14.74 -10.48 11.45
C VAL A 389 -15.78 -11.22 10.61
N PRO A 390 -17.09 -10.95 10.82
CA PRO A 390 -18.13 -11.44 9.94
C PRO A 390 -17.90 -10.98 8.49
N MET A 391 -18.16 -11.86 7.52
CA MET A 391 -18.14 -11.47 6.10
C MET A 391 -19.13 -10.33 5.83
N GLY A 392 -18.76 -9.37 5.00
CA GLY A 392 -19.60 -8.22 4.65
C GLY A 392 -19.42 -6.98 5.54
N ILE A 393 -18.62 -7.07 6.61
CA ILE A 393 -18.12 -5.87 7.32
C ILE A 393 -17.39 -4.94 6.33
N THR A 394 -17.42 -3.63 6.55
CA THR A 394 -16.77 -2.69 5.62
C THR A 394 -15.26 -2.55 5.86
N LEU A 395 -14.51 -2.13 4.83
CA LEU A 395 -13.08 -1.80 4.99
C LEU A 395 -12.88 -0.66 6.00
N ARG A 396 -13.80 0.31 6.04
CA ARG A 396 -13.78 1.41 7.01
C ARG A 396 -13.79 0.89 8.43
N GLU A 397 -14.70 -0.02 8.75
CA GLU A 397 -14.81 -0.56 10.11
C GLU A 397 -13.57 -1.38 10.49
N ILE A 398 -13.01 -2.16 9.57
CA ILE A 398 -11.77 -2.91 9.83
C ILE A 398 -10.60 -1.95 10.10
N ILE A 399 -10.41 -0.92 9.27
CA ILE A 399 -9.22 -0.06 9.31
C ILE A 399 -9.33 1.00 10.41
N PHE A 400 -10.47 1.66 10.53
CA PHE A 400 -10.66 2.79 11.45
C PHE A 400 -11.17 2.37 12.82
N ASP A 401 -12.16 1.48 12.89
CA ASP A 401 -12.73 1.11 14.20
C ASP A 401 -11.87 0.05 14.90
N ILE A 402 -11.49 -1.02 14.18
CA ILE A 402 -10.65 -2.09 14.74
C ILE A 402 -9.17 -1.68 14.70
N GLY A 403 -8.69 -1.22 13.55
CA GLY A 403 -7.29 -0.82 13.33
C GLY A 403 -6.91 0.51 14.00
N GLY A 404 -7.87 1.31 14.45
CA GLY A 404 -7.63 2.62 15.08
C GLY A 404 -7.21 3.72 14.11
N GLY A 405 -7.36 3.50 12.80
CA GLY A 405 -7.02 4.46 11.75
C GLY A 405 -5.53 4.46 11.38
N ILE A 406 -5.10 5.54 10.72
CA ILE A 406 -3.77 5.66 10.10
C ILE A 406 -2.76 6.20 11.11
N ILE A 407 -1.52 5.71 11.02
CA ILE A 407 -0.42 6.16 11.89
C ILE A 407 -0.20 7.67 11.70
N GLY A 408 -0.22 8.41 12.81
CA GLY A 408 -0.05 9.87 12.79
C GLY A 408 -1.23 10.63 12.20
N ASP A 409 -2.42 10.00 12.13
CA ASP A 409 -3.66 10.61 11.63
C ASP A 409 -3.55 11.18 10.21
N LYS A 410 -2.64 10.60 9.41
CA LYS A 410 -2.48 10.90 7.99
C LYS A 410 -3.68 10.42 7.18
N ARG A 411 -3.77 10.91 5.95
CA ARG A 411 -4.82 10.50 5.02
C ARG A 411 -4.62 9.05 4.57
N PHE A 412 -5.70 8.27 4.61
CA PHE A 412 -5.75 6.94 3.99
C PHE A 412 -5.70 7.07 2.47
N LYS A 413 -4.86 6.26 1.82
CA LYS A 413 -4.74 6.27 0.36
C LYS A 413 -5.35 5.02 -0.27
N ALA A 414 -4.89 3.85 0.19
CA ALA A 414 -5.29 2.57 -0.37
C ALA A 414 -5.10 1.43 0.64
N VAL A 415 -5.77 0.31 0.40
CA VAL A 415 -5.48 -0.97 1.04
C VAL A 415 -5.27 -2.04 -0.02
N GLN A 416 -4.17 -2.78 0.09
CA GLN A 416 -3.94 -3.99 -0.71
C GLN A 416 -4.60 -5.15 0.02
N THR A 417 -5.46 -5.89 -0.68
CA THR A 417 -6.10 -7.11 -0.18
C THR A 417 -5.71 -8.29 -1.06
N GLY A 418 -5.63 -9.50 -0.50
CA GLY A 418 -5.36 -10.71 -1.29
C GLY A 418 -3.88 -11.00 -1.55
N GLY A 419 -2.98 -10.48 -0.71
CA GLY A 419 -1.55 -10.70 -0.83
C GLY A 419 -0.93 -9.99 -2.05
N PRO A 420 0.27 -10.42 -2.50
CA PRO A 420 1.01 -9.79 -3.60
C PRO A 420 0.33 -9.91 -4.95
N SER A 421 -0.55 -10.89 -5.12
CA SER A 421 -1.30 -11.08 -6.36
C SER A 421 -2.73 -10.50 -6.30
N GLY A 422 -3.07 -9.80 -5.22
CA GLY A 422 -4.35 -9.13 -5.10
C GLY A 422 -4.35 -7.71 -5.68
N GLY A 423 -5.34 -6.90 -5.32
CA GLY A 423 -5.53 -5.56 -5.86
C GLY A 423 -5.50 -4.45 -4.81
N CYS A 424 -5.16 -3.24 -5.26
CA CYS A 424 -5.19 -2.01 -4.47
C CYS A 424 -6.59 -1.39 -4.50
N ILE A 425 -7.19 -1.17 -3.33
CA ILE A 425 -8.52 -0.57 -3.18
C ILE A 425 -8.37 0.87 -2.65
N PRO A 426 -8.82 1.90 -3.40
CA PRO A 426 -8.71 3.31 -2.99
C PRO A 426 -9.74 3.74 -1.94
N GLU A 427 -9.52 4.91 -1.34
CA GLU A 427 -10.37 5.57 -0.33
C GLU A 427 -11.87 5.58 -0.68
N LYS A 428 -12.24 5.82 -1.95
CA LYS A 428 -13.63 5.87 -2.41
C LYS A 428 -14.43 4.59 -2.21
N TYR A 429 -13.77 3.47 -1.91
CA TYR A 429 -14.38 2.17 -1.66
C TYR A 429 -14.21 1.69 -0.22
N LEU A 430 -13.92 2.58 0.74
CA LEU A 430 -13.84 2.20 2.16
C LEU A 430 -15.14 1.60 2.69
N ASP A 431 -16.29 2.02 2.17
CA ASP A 431 -17.60 1.59 2.65
C ASP A 431 -18.14 0.34 1.92
N ILE A 432 -17.33 -0.29 1.06
CA ILE A 432 -17.74 -1.55 0.43
C ILE A 432 -17.79 -2.67 1.47
N PRO A 433 -18.71 -3.63 1.34
CA PRO A 433 -18.67 -4.86 2.12
C PRO A 433 -17.47 -5.72 1.70
N VAL A 434 -16.78 -6.31 2.69
CA VAL A 434 -15.66 -7.22 2.48
C VAL A 434 -16.18 -8.65 2.39
N ASP A 435 -16.43 -9.07 1.15
CA ASP A 435 -16.78 -10.45 0.78
C ASP A 435 -16.08 -10.85 -0.53
N PHE A 436 -16.13 -12.13 -0.90
CA PHE A 436 -15.41 -12.63 -2.09
C PHE A 436 -15.85 -11.92 -3.39
N ASP A 437 -17.14 -11.64 -3.54
CA ASP A 437 -17.72 -11.18 -4.80
C ASP A 437 -17.50 -9.67 -4.96
N SER A 438 -17.63 -8.91 -3.86
CA SER A 438 -17.38 -7.48 -3.78
C SER A 438 -15.92 -7.13 -4.05
N LEU A 439 -14.97 -7.87 -3.46
CA LEU A 439 -13.53 -7.64 -3.72
C LEU A 439 -13.16 -7.95 -5.18
N THR A 440 -13.71 -9.04 -5.74
CA THR A 440 -13.46 -9.44 -7.13
C THR A 440 -13.91 -8.36 -8.12
N LYS A 441 -15.06 -7.71 -7.89
CA LYS A 441 -15.55 -6.61 -8.73
C LYS A 441 -14.61 -5.41 -8.77
N LEU A 442 -13.82 -5.19 -7.73
CA LEU A 442 -12.84 -4.10 -7.69
C LEU A 442 -11.49 -4.45 -8.33
N GLY A 443 -11.31 -5.68 -8.82
CA GLY A 443 -10.03 -6.18 -9.33
C GLY A 443 -9.09 -6.64 -8.21
N SER A 444 -9.61 -6.83 -6.99
CA SER A 444 -8.89 -7.46 -5.89
C SER A 444 -9.41 -8.87 -5.62
N ILE A 445 -8.84 -9.57 -4.66
CA ILE A 445 -9.27 -10.89 -4.21
C ILE A 445 -9.18 -10.97 -2.69
N MET A 446 -9.90 -11.92 -2.09
CA MET A 446 -9.77 -12.22 -0.66
C MET A 446 -8.36 -12.73 -0.32
N GLY A 447 -7.81 -13.59 -1.20
CA GLY A 447 -6.53 -14.29 -0.98
C GLY A 447 -6.49 -15.01 0.37
N SER A 448 -5.31 -15.06 0.99
CA SER A 448 -5.18 -15.55 2.37
C SER A 448 -5.88 -14.66 3.39
N GLY A 449 -6.22 -13.39 3.11
CA GLY A 449 -6.73 -12.45 4.12
C GLY A 449 -5.70 -11.43 4.60
N GLY A 450 -4.54 -11.30 3.96
CA GLY A 450 -3.62 -10.18 4.20
C GLY A 450 -4.21 -8.84 3.76
N MET A 451 -4.13 -7.83 4.63
CA MET A 451 -4.51 -6.44 4.38
C MET A 451 -3.33 -5.50 4.67
N VAL A 452 -2.78 -4.87 3.64
CA VAL A 452 -1.69 -3.89 3.78
C VAL A 452 -2.24 -2.49 3.55
N VAL A 453 -2.37 -1.72 4.63
CA VAL A 453 -2.87 -0.34 4.64
C VAL A 453 -1.76 0.64 4.22
N MET A 454 -2.11 1.57 3.34
CA MET A 454 -1.21 2.58 2.79
C MET A 454 -1.75 4.00 3.04
N ASP A 455 -0.84 4.93 3.30
CA ASP A 455 -1.12 6.36 3.51
C ASP A 455 -0.71 7.21 2.29
N GLU A 456 -0.90 8.52 2.40
CA GLU A 456 -0.57 9.48 1.34
C GLU A 456 0.91 9.52 0.93
N ASP A 457 1.83 9.02 1.76
CA ASP A 457 3.27 8.98 1.50
C ASP A 457 3.70 7.72 0.71
N ASN A 458 2.79 6.80 0.40
CA ASN A 458 3.09 5.62 -0.42
C ASN A 458 2.96 5.92 -1.92
N CYS A 459 3.94 5.55 -2.74
CA CYS A 459 3.85 5.64 -4.21
C CYS A 459 3.16 4.41 -4.80
N MET A 460 2.05 4.57 -5.53
CA MET A 460 1.31 3.41 -6.05
C MET A 460 2.03 2.69 -7.19
N VAL A 461 2.88 3.39 -7.94
CA VAL A 461 3.74 2.79 -8.98
C VAL A 461 4.82 1.90 -8.35
N ASP A 462 5.41 2.36 -7.25
CA ASP A 462 6.43 1.60 -6.52
C ASP A 462 5.83 0.40 -5.77
N VAL A 463 4.63 0.56 -5.21
CA VAL A 463 3.85 -0.54 -4.62
C VAL A 463 3.55 -1.62 -5.66
N ALA A 464 3.11 -1.24 -6.86
CA ALA A 464 2.87 -2.20 -7.95
C ALA A 464 4.15 -2.93 -8.35
N LYS A 465 5.29 -2.22 -8.43
CA LYS A 465 6.60 -2.81 -8.69
C LYS A 465 7.01 -3.81 -7.60
N PHE A 466 6.85 -3.46 -6.34
CA PHE A 466 7.16 -4.31 -5.20
C PHE A 466 6.39 -5.63 -5.25
N PHE A 467 5.06 -5.58 -5.37
CA PHE A 467 4.24 -6.78 -5.41
C PHE A 467 4.48 -7.62 -6.66
N LEU A 468 4.64 -6.99 -7.83
CA LEU A 468 4.95 -7.71 -9.06
C LEU A 468 6.32 -8.40 -8.96
N SER A 469 7.34 -7.74 -8.39
CA SER A 469 8.67 -8.33 -8.21
C SER A 469 8.62 -9.61 -7.38
N PHE A 470 7.81 -9.64 -6.32
CA PHE A 470 7.57 -10.85 -5.54
C PHE A 470 6.93 -11.95 -6.39
N THR A 471 5.80 -11.65 -7.05
CA THR A 471 5.10 -12.68 -7.85
C THR A 471 5.93 -13.20 -9.03
N GLN A 472 6.81 -12.37 -9.59
CA GLN A 472 7.73 -12.75 -10.67
C GLN A 472 8.83 -13.68 -10.14
N ALA A 473 9.40 -13.40 -8.97
CA ALA A 473 10.38 -14.27 -8.30
C ALA A 473 9.78 -15.63 -7.93
N GLU A 474 8.50 -15.64 -7.53
CA GLU A 474 7.76 -16.85 -7.15
C GLU A 474 7.16 -17.62 -8.34
N SER A 475 7.43 -17.18 -9.57
CA SER A 475 6.98 -17.88 -10.77
C SER A 475 7.62 -19.27 -10.87
N CYS A 476 6.80 -20.30 -11.03
CA CYS A 476 7.32 -21.66 -11.26
C CYS A 476 8.01 -21.81 -12.64
N GLY A 477 7.92 -20.80 -13.51
CA GLY A 477 8.61 -20.79 -14.81
C GLY A 477 7.98 -21.66 -15.90
N LYS A 478 6.82 -22.28 -15.67
CA LYS A 478 6.20 -23.23 -16.61
C LYS A 478 5.54 -22.56 -17.82
N CYS A 479 4.65 -21.59 -17.60
CA CYS A 479 3.96 -20.91 -18.69
C CYS A 479 4.70 -19.62 -19.11
N PRO A 480 4.99 -19.42 -20.42
CA PRO A 480 5.66 -18.22 -20.90
C PRO A 480 4.99 -16.90 -20.51
N PRO A 481 3.65 -16.76 -20.51
CA PRO A 481 3.00 -15.52 -20.07
C PRO A 481 3.36 -15.14 -18.63
N CYS A 482 3.26 -16.06 -17.67
CA CYS A 482 3.70 -15.78 -16.30
C CYS A 482 5.21 -15.56 -16.19
N ARG A 483 6.05 -16.41 -16.81
CA ARG A 483 7.52 -16.35 -16.65
C ARG A 483 8.13 -15.10 -17.27
N ILE A 484 7.73 -14.78 -18.51
CA ILE A 484 8.34 -13.73 -19.33
C ILE A 484 7.49 -12.46 -19.28
N GLY A 485 6.16 -12.58 -19.32
CA GLY A 485 5.27 -11.42 -19.32
C GLY A 485 5.34 -10.62 -18.03
N THR A 486 5.37 -11.26 -16.85
CA THR A 486 5.55 -10.55 -15.58
C THR A 486 6.93 -9.89 -15.47
N TYR A 487 7.97 -10.52 -16.02
CA TYR A 487 9.31 -9.94 -16.10
C TYR A 487 9.33 -8.68 -16.98
N GLN A 488 8.70 -8.72 -18.16
CA GLN A 488 8.57 -7.54 -19.04
C GLN A 488 7.77 -6.42 -18.36
N MET A 489 6.70 -6.76 -17.65
CA MET A 489 5.95 -5.78 -16.87
C MET A 489 6.81 -5.15 -15.76
N LEU A 490 7.63 -5.95 -15.08
CA LEU A 490 8.55 -5.45 -14.04
C LEU A 490 9.59 -4.49 -14.63
N GLN A 491 10.19 -4.83 -15.77
CA GLN A 491 11.13 -3.95 -16.47
C GLN A 491 10.50 -2.61 -16.86
N LEU A 492 9.24 -2.60 -17.30
CA LEU A 492 8.51 -1.36 -17.58
C LEU A 492 8.28 -0.54 -16.31
N LEU A 493 7.92 -1.17 -15.19
CA LEU A 493 7.78 -0.46 -13.90
C LEU A 493 9.12 0.07 -13.38
N GLU A 494 10.22 -0.66 -13.56
CA GLU A 494 11.57 -0.19 -13.24
C GLU A 494 11.97 1.00 -14.13
N LYS A 495 11.68 0.93 -15.43
CA LYS A 495 11.85 2.05 -16.37
C LYS A 495 11.07 3.29 -15.92
N ILE A 496 9.80 3.13 -15.55
CA ILE A 496 8.94 4.23 -15.08
C ILE A 496 9.46 4.80 -13.74
N THR A 497 9.75 3.95 -12.76
CA THR A 497 10.18 4.39 -11.41
C THR A 497 11.61 4.94 -11.37
N SER A 498 12.45 4.63 -12.36
CA SER A 498 13.78 5.23 -12.54
C SER A 498 13.77 6.53 -13.34
N GLY A 499 12.60 6.97 -13.84
CA GLY A 499 12.45 8.24 -14.56
C GLY A 499 12.67 8.12 -16.06
N ASN A 500 12.88 6.91 -16.57
CA ASN A 500 13.07 6.62 -17.97
C ASN A 500 11.76 6.26 -18.70
N GLY A 501 10.59 6.35 -18.05
CA GLY A 501 9.30 6.01 -18.65
C GLY A 501 8.95 6.86 -19.88
N GLU A 502 8.29 6.28 -20.87
CA GLU A 502 7.92 6.97 -22.11
C GLU A 502 6.41 6.93 -22.34
N ALA A 503 5.90 7.81 -23.20
CA ALA A 503 4.53 7.74 -23.66
C ALA A 503 4.24 6.35 -24.27
N GLY A 504 3.09 5.75 -23.93
CA GLY A 504 2.72 4.41 -24.34
C GLY A 504 3.17 3.27 -23.40
N ASP A 505 4.04 3.52 -22.42
CA ASP A 505 4.48 2.47 -21.50
C ASP A 505 3.35 2.00 -20.56
N ILE A 506 2.39 2.89 -20.23
CA ILE A 506 1.21 2.55 -19.42
C ILE A 506 0.28 1.61 -20.19
N GLU A 507 0.05 1.87 -21.48
CA GLU A 507 -0.78 1.06 -22.37
C GLU A 507 -0.14 -0.31 -22.62
N LYS A 508 1.19 -0.35 -22.77
CA LYS A 508 1.95 -1.61 -22.84
C LYS A 508 1.78 -2.43 -21.56
N LEU A 509 1.85 -1.81 -20.38
CA LEU A 509 1.61 -2.47 -19.10
C LEU A 509 0.20 -3.07 -19.01
N LYS A 510 -0.83 -2.31 -19.40
CA LYS A 510 -2.23 -2.80 -19.43
C LYS A 510 -2.36 -4.02 -20.35
N ARG A 511 -1.88 -3.91 -21.59
CA ARG A 511 -1.95 -4.98 -22.59
C ARG A 511 -1.19 -6.23 -22.15
N LEU A 512 0.02 -6.07 -21.63
CA LEU A 512 0.81 -7.20 -21.11
C LEU A 512 0.08 -7.87 -19.94
N GLY A 513 -0.49 -7.08 -19.01
CA GLY A 513 -1.27 -7.61 -17.90
C GLY A 513 -2.41 -8.51 -18.37
N GLU A 514 -3.21 -8.06 -19.34
CA GLU A 514 -4.32 -8.86 -19.89
C GLU A 514 -3.85 -10.15 -20.59
N LEU A 515 -2.71 -10.10 -21.30
CA LEU A 515 -2.09 -11.28 -21.91
C LEU A 515 -1.59 -12.28 -20.87
N VAL A 516 -1.02 -11.78 -19.76
CA VAL A 516 -0.57 -12.63 -18.65
C VAL A 516 -1.77 -13.30 -17.98
N ILE A 517 -2.87 -12.56 -17.75
CA ILE A 517 -4.11 -13.11 -17.16
C ILE A 517 -4.68 -14.22 -18.04
N SER A 518 -4.84 -13.95 -19.35
CA SER A 518 -5.46 -14.89 -20.28
C SER A 518 -4.58 -16.10 -20.60
N GLY A 519 -3.25 -15.92 -20.63
CA GLY A 519 -2.29 -16.96 -21.03
C GLY A 519 -1.72 -17.80 -19.87
N SER A 520 -2.04 -17.50 -18.62
CA SER A 520 -1.50 -18.23 -17.46
C SER A 520 -2.30 -19.47 -17.07
N LEU A 521 -1.59 -20.55 -16.74
CA LEU A 521 -2.19 -21.84 -16.39
C LEU A 521 -2.86 -21.84 -15.00
N CYS A 522 -2.18 -21.26 -14.00
CA CYS A 522 -2.57 -21.33 -12.60
C CYS A 522 -3.06 -19.99 -12.05
N GLY A 523 -3.59 -20.00 -10.82
CA GLY A 523 -4.11 -18.81 -10.15
C GLY A 523 -3.07 -17.69 -10.02
N LEU A 524 -1.83 -18.02 -9.61
CA LEU A 524 -0.76 -17.04 -9.44
C LEU A 524 -0.50 -16.22 -10.71
N GLY A 525 -0.29 -16.87 -11.86
CA GLY A 525 -0.07 -16.14 -13.10
C GLY A 525 -1.29 -15.33 -13.54
N LYS A 526 -2.50 -15.81 -13.23
CA LYS A 526 -3.75 -15.09 -13.52
C LYS A 526 -3.98 -13.86 -12.62
N SER A 527 -3.40 -13.83 -11.43
CA SER A 527 -3.59 -12.74 -10.47
C SER A 527 -2.37 -11.84 -10.33
N ALA A 528 -1.17 -12.27 -10.74
CA ALA A 528 0.07 -11.49 -10.68
C ALA A 528 -0.03 -10.07 -11.31
N PRO A 529 -0.81 -9.84 -12.38
CA PRO A 529 -1.00 -8.49 -12.92
C PRO A 529 -1.93 -7.57 -12.10
N ASN A 530 -2.75 -8.11 -11.19
CA ASN A 530 -3.76 -7.34 -10.44
C ASN A 530 -3.21 -6.10 -9.71
N PRO A 531 -2.09 -6.15 -8.96
CA PRO A 531 -1.58 -4.95 -8.29
C PRO A 531 -1.27 -3.85 -9.30
N VAL A 532 -0.74 -4.19 -10.48
CA VAL A 532 -0.42 -3.23 -11.56
C VAL A 532 -1.68 -2.69 -12.22
N LEU A 533 -2.62 -3.56 -12.57
CA LEU A 533 -3.83 -3.15 -13.28
C LEU A 533 -4.75 -2.30 -12.39
N THR A 534 -4.84 -2.64 -11.10
CA THR A 534 -5.66 -1.86 -10.14
C THR A 534 -5.04 -0.51 -9.80
N THR A 535 -3.72 -0.42 -9.63
CA THR A 535 -3.06 0.88 -9.40
C THR A 535 -3.15 1.77 -10.63
N ILE A 536 -3.00 1.23 -11.84
CA ILE A 536 -3.25 1.99 -13.07
C ILE A 536 -4.72 2.43 -13.15
N LYS A 537 -5.67 1.57 -12.81
CA LYS A 537 -7.11 1.89 -12.86
C LYS A 537 -7.52 3.00 -11.88
N TYR A 538 -6.96 3.00 -10.68
CA TYR A 538 -7.40 3.89 -9.59
C TYR A 538 -6.47 5.09 -9.33
N PHE A 539 -5.21 5.00 -9.74
CA PHE A 539 -4.16 5.99 -9.48
C PHE A 539 -3.38 6.32 -10.78
N GLN A 540 -4.07 6.37 -11.92
CA GLN A 540 -3.46 6.61 -13.24
C GLN A 540 -2.62 7.88 -13.25
N GLU A 541 -3.08 8.93 -12.57
CA GLU A 541 -2.38 10.20 -12.38
C GLU A 541 -0.94 10.05 -11.85
N GLU A 542 -0.69 9.10 -10.95
CA GLU A 542 0.67 8.86 -10.45
C GLU A 542 1.56 8.26 -11.53
N TYR A 543 1.04 7.36 -12.37
CA TYR A 543 1.79 6.82 -13.51
C TYR A 543 2.12 7.92 -14.51
N GLU A 544 1.15 8.80 -14.81
CA GLU A 544 1.33 9.93 -15.72
C GLU A 544 2.38 10.91 -15.18
N GLU A 545 2.41 11.19 -13.88
CA GLU A 545 3.46 12.01 -13.24
C GLU A 545 4.86 11.39 -13.35
N HIS A 546 4.98 10.06 -13.20
CA HIS A 546 6.27 9.38 -13.34
C HIS A 546 6.75 9.39 -14.80
N VAL A 547 5.84 9.24 -15.76
CA VAL A 547 6.17 9.17 -17.19
C VAL A 547 6.43 10.55 -17.77
N ARG A 548 5.49 11.49 -17.62
CA ARG A 548 5.52 12.83 -18.22
C ARG A 548 6.33 13.81 -17.40
N ASP A 549 6.03 13.91 -16.11
CA ASP A 549 6.54 14.97 -15.24
C ASP A 549 7.84 14.57 -14.53
N LYS A 550 8.29 13.31 -14.72
CA LYS A 550 9.46 12.70 -14.09
C LYS A 550 9.49 12.96 -12.58
N TYR A 551 8.32 12.88 -11.96
CA TYR A 551 8.09 13.29 -10.58
C TYR A 551 7.33 12.21 -9.82
N CYS A 552 7.65 12.06 -8.53
CA CYS A 552 6.96 11.17 -7.62
C CYS A 552 6.42 11.98 -6.45
N ARG A 553 5.09 12.21 -6.41
CA ARG A 553 4.43 12.98 -5.34
C ARG A 553 4.69 12.44 -3.94
N ALA A 554 4.78 11.12 -3.81
CA ALA A 554 5.07 10.41 -2.57
C ALA A 554 6.56 10.46 -2.19
N LYS A 555 7.43 10.98 -3.07
CA LYS A 555 8.88 11.12 -2.85
C LYS A 555 9.57 9.79 -2.53
N VAL A 556 9.00 8.66 -2.93
CA VAL A 556 9.58 7.31 -2.76
C VAL A 556 10.56 7.00 -3.89
N CYS A 557 10.17 7.23 -5.14
CA CYS A 557 11.07 7.06 -6.29
C CYS A 557 12.06 8.22 -6.41
N ASN A 558 13.23 8.00 -7.02
CA ASN A 558 14.29 9.01 -7.19
C ASN A 558 13.98 9.97 -8.35
N LEU A 559 12.82 10.61 -8.26
CA LEU A 559 12.21 11.46 -9.28
C LEU A 559 11.97 12.86 -8.73
N GLY A 560 11.81 13.82 -9.64
CA GLY A 560 11.69 15.25 -9.34
C GLY A 560 13.01 16.00 -9.38
N PHE A 561 12.92 17.32 -9.20
CA PHE A 561 14.08 18.18 -9.01
C PHE A 561 14.28 18.47 -7.53
N PHE A 562 15.53 18.48 -7.11
CA PHE A 562 15.89 18.83 -5.74
C PHE A 562 16.19 20.31 -5.68
N TRP A 563 15.63 20.99 -4.68
CA TRP A 563 15.80 22.41 -4.45
C TRP A 563 15.98 22.66 -2.95
N ILE A 564 16.70 23.72 -2.59
CA ILE A 564 16.93 24.10 -1.20
C ILE A 564 16.14 25.36 -0.92
N ASP A 565 15.15 25.27 -0.03
CA ASP A 565 14.40 26.41 0.44
C ASP A 565 15.27 27.30 1.31
N HIS A 566 15.58 28.50 0.80
CA HIS A 566 16.45 29.44 1.49
C HIS A 566 15.79 30.07 2.73
N ASN A 567 14.46 30.08 2.82
CA ASN A 567 13.75 30.61 3.98
C ASN A 567 13.79 29.63 5.15
N GLU A 568 13.81 28.33 4.86
CA GLU A 568 13.90 27.28 5.88
C GLU A 568 15.34 26.83 6.18
N CYS A 569 16.27 27.05 5.24
CA CYS A 569 17.64 26.54 5.35
C CYS A 569 18.46 27.28 6.42
N ILE A 570 18.86 26.54 7.46
CA ILE A 570 19.72 27.03 8.57
C ILE A 570 21.22 27.03 8.26
N LEU A 571 21.62 26.80 7.01
CA LEU A 571 23.02 26.80 6.54
C LEU A 571 23.97 25.85 7.29
N CYS A 572 23.49 24.69 7.77
CA CYS A 572 24.31 23.76 8.56
C CYS A 572 25.37 22.96 7.76
N GLY A 573 25.36 23.00 6.42
CA GLY A 573 26.34 22.32 5.56
C GLY A 573 26.21 20.79 5.45
N LEU A 574 25.34 20.14 6.23
CA LEU A 574 25.16 18.68 6.21
C LEU A 574 24.80 18.12 4.83
N CYS A 575 23.97 18.84 4.08
CA CYS A 575 23.58 18.43 2.73
C CYS A 575 24.79 18.37 1.79
N LYS A 576 25.74 19.30 1.91
CA LYS A 576 26.99 19.32 1.14
C LYS A 576 27.87 18.13 1.50
N GLN A 577 28.05 17.87 2.80
CA GLN A 577 28.85 16.73 3.28
C GLN A 577 28.28 15.38 2.82
N ALA A 578 26.96 15.25 2.75
CA ALA A 578 26.30 14.03 2.29
C ALA A 578 26.33 13.84 0.76
N CYS A 579 26.67 14.87 -0.01
CA CYS A 579 26.62 14.83 -1.46
C CYS A 579 27.91 14.24 -2.06
N ALA A 580 27.91 12.93 -2.34
CA ALA A 580 29.05 12.24 -2.95
C ALA A 580 29.43 12.72 -4.37
N PHE A 581 28.56 13.48 -5.03
CA PHE A 581 28.74 13.95 -6.42
C PHE A 581 29.05 15.45 -6.50
N ASP A 582 29.31 16.12 -5.37
CA ASP A 582 29.58 17.56 -5.28
C ASP A 582 28.54 18.44 -5.99
N ALA A 583 27.30 17.96 -6.11
CA ALA A 583 26.18 18.67 -6.70
C ALA A 583 25.71 19.85 -5.82
N ILE A 584 25.99 19.83 -4.51
CA ILE A 584 25.65 20.96 -3.64
C ILE A 584 26.77 21.99 -3.68
N LYS A 585 26.44 23.16 -4.21
CA LYS A 585 27.33 24.29 -4.30
C LYS A 585 26.97 25.30 -3.22
N GLU A 586 28.00 25.94 -2.68
CA GLU A 586 27.89 26.88 -1.58
C GLU A 586 28.22 28.29 -2.10
N THR A 587 27.34 29.25 -1.80
CA THR A 587 27.62 30.68 -1.96
C THR A 587 27.92 31.31 -0.60
N ARG A 588 28.18 32.62 -0.58
CA ARG A 588 28.37 33.37 0.68
C ARG A 588 27.16 33.36 1.61
N ARG A 589 25.95 33.06 1.11
CA ARG A 589 24.70 33.18 1.88
C ARG A 589 23.71 32.03 1.68
N SER A 590 23.98 31.07 0.82
CA SER A 590 23.04 29.99 0.48
C SER A 590 23.74 28.72 -0.03
N PHE A 591 23.02 27.60 0.03
CA PHE A 591 23.38 26.37 -0.67
C PHE A 591 22.42 26.16 -1.84
N PHE A 592 22.93 25.74 -3.00
CA PHE A 592 22.11 25.38 -4.16
C PHE A 592 22.51 24.01 -4.70
N ILE A 593 21.59 23.35 -5.41
CA ILE A 593 21.83 22.04 -6.02
C ILE A 593 22.02 22.24 -7.52
N ASP A 594 23.22 21.96 -7.99
CA ASP A 594 23.55 21.87 -9.41
C ASP A 594 22.87 20.65 -10.02
N ARG A 595 21.94 20.91 -10.94
CA ARG A 595 21.10 19.89 -11.58
C ARG A 595 21.90 18.95 -12.49
N ASN A 596 22.99 19.43 -13.09
CA ASN A 596 23.79 18.63 -14.02
C ASN A 596 24.63 17.58 -13.28
N TYR A 597 25.09 17.92 -12.06
CA TYR A 597 25.83 17.01 -11.20
C TYR A 597 24.93 16.15 -10.30
N CYS A 598 23.69 16.58 -10.04
CA CYS A 598 22.78 15.86 -9.15
C CYS A 598 22.28 14.55 -9.74
N THR A 599 22.68 13.42 -9.14
CA THR A 599 22.19 12.08 -9.50
C THR A 599 20.85 11.71 -8.83
N LYS A 600 20.19 12.67 -8.15
CA LYS A 600 18.89 12.48 -7.49
C LYS A 600 18.88 11.38 -6.42
N CYS A 601 20.03 11.09 -5.81
CA CYS A 601 20.22 10.02 -4.82
C CYS A 601 19.55 10.23 -3.45
N LYS A 602 18.91 11.39 -3.21
CA LYS A 602 18.25 11.79 -1.94
C LYS A 602 19.14 11.94 -0.72
N ALA A 603 20.46 11.78 -0.83
CA ALA A 603 21.36 11.94 0.31
C ALA A 603 21.16 13.29 1.03
N CYS A 604 21.14 14.39 0.27
CA CYS A 604 20.90 15.73 0.79
C CYS A 604 19.51 15.91 1.43
N TYR A 605 18.48 15.29 0.86
CA TYR A 605 17.11 15.35 1.36
C TYR A 605 16.97 14.65 2.72
N ASN A 606 17.58 13.48 2.87
CA ASN A 606 17.48 12.67 4.08
C ASN A 606 18.26 13.25 5.27
N VAL A 607 19.38 13.94 5.04
CA VAL A 607 20.21 14.51 6.11
C VAL A 607 19.77 15.90 6.57
N CYS A 608 18.86 16.57 5.86
CA CYS A 608 18.46 17.93 6.18
C CYS A 608 17.57 17.96 7.44
N PRO A 609 18.04 18.53 8.57
CA PRO A 609 17.30 18.46 9.84
C PRO A 609 16.01 19.30 9.83
N VAL A 610 16.00 20.37 9.04
CA VAL A 610 14.88 21.31 8.91
C VAL A 610 14.01 21.03 7.69
N LYS A 611 14.32 19.99 6.90
CA LYS A 611 13.62 19.63 5.66
C LYS A 611 13.51 20.78 4.64
N ALA A 612 14.52 21.66 4.61
CA ALA A 612 14.65 22.73 3.63
C ALA A 612 14.94 22.20 2.22
N VAL A 613 15.54 21.01 2.09
CA VAL A 613 15.67 20.35 0.79
C VAL A 613 14.31 19.81 0.36
N LYS A 614 13.73 20.34 -0.72
CA LYS A 614 12.46 19.92 -1.30
C LYS A 614 12.67 19.12 -2.59
N ILE A 615 11.72 18.24 -2.89
CA ILE A 615 11.62 17.55 -4.17
C ILE A 615 10.36 18.07 -4.84
N MET A 616 10.56 18.73 -5.97
CA MET A 616 9.53 19.49 -6.66
C MET A 616 9.25 18.88 -8.03
N LYS A 617 8.03 19.11 -8.51
CA LYS A 617 7.56 18.70 -9.83
C LYS A 617 8.11 19.65 -10.87
N GLN A 618 8.71 19.13 -11.94
CA GLN A 618 9.16 19.97 -13.04
C GLN A 618 7.94 20.52 -13.79
N GLU A 619 7.44 21.67 -13.36
CA GLU A 619 6.34 22.35 -14.03
C GLU A 619 6.88 22.91 -15.35
N TYR A 620 6.69 22.16 -16.44
CA TYR A 620 6.78 22.63 -17.83
C TYR A 620 7.93 23.60 -18.15
N ILE A 621 9.17 23.16 -17.91
CA ILE A 621 10.32 23.77 -18.58
C ILE A 621 10.40 23.15 -19.99
N ARG A 622 9.57 23.64 -20.91
CA ARG A 622 9.75 23.45 -22.36
C ARG A 622 10.38 24.66 -23.04
N LEU A 623 10.40 25.81 -22.36
CA LEU A 623 10.93 27.07 -22.88
C LEU A 623 12.46 27.12 -22.89
N GLU A 624 13.15 26.53 -21.91
CA GLU A 624 14.63 26.53 -21.88
C GLU A 624 15.26 25.66 -22.98
N GLU A 625 14.65 24.51 -23.30
CA GLU A 625 15.14 23.60 -24.35
C GLU A 625 14.99 24.22 -25.76
N GLU A 626 13.99 25.08 -25.99
CA GLU A 626 13.85 25.85 -27.23
C GLU A 626 14.79 27.07 -27.31
N LEU A 627 15.09 27.72 -26.18
CA LEU A 627 15.76 29.03 -26.17
C LEU A 627 17.29 28.98 -26.05
N LYS A 628 17.91 27.84 -25.69
CA LYS A 628 19.39 27.64 -25.64
C LYS A 628 20.17 28.84 -25.06
N LEU A 629 19.74 29.42 -23.95
CA LEU A 629 20.41 30.60 -23.39
C LEU A 629 21.71 30.20 -22.65
N PRO A 630 22.88 30.79 -22.99
CA PRO A 630 24.14 30.52 -22.31
C PRO A 630 24.19 31.05 -20.88
N PHE A 631 24.89 30.32 -19.99
CA PHE A 631 25.05 30.63 -18.56
C PHE A 631 25.68 32.01 -18.31
N GLU A 632 26.56 32.51 -19.19
CA GLU A 632 27.16 33.84 -19.04
C GLU A 632 26.13 34.98 -19.12
N THR A 633 25.00 34.75 -19.77
CA THR A 633 23.91 35.74 -19.92
C THR A 633 23.14 35.92 -18.61
N ILE A 634 23.09 34.90 -17.76
CA ILE A 634 22.37 34.90 -16.48
C ILE A 634 23.15 35.70 -15.43
N GLU A 635 24.48 35.57 -15.40
CA GLU A 635 25.36 36.30 -14.48
C GLU A 635 25.41 37.82 -14.79
N LEU A 636 25.16 38.20 -16.05
CA LEU A 636 25.05 39.59 -16.48
C LEU A 636 23.76 40.28 -15.99
N VAL A 637 22.67 39.52 -15.80
CA VAL A 637 21.36 40.04 -15.39
C VAL A 637 21.34 40.39 -13.90
N GLU A 638 22.02 39.63 -13.03
CA GLU A 638 22.14 39.95 -11.59
C GLU A 638 22.91 41.26 -11.31
N ARG A 639 23.71 41.76 -12.26
CA ARG A 639 24.63 42.89 -12.03
C ARG A 639 24.10 44.29 -12.37
N ARG A 640 22.89 44.48 -12.91
CA ARG A 640 22.46 45.80 -13.42
C ARG A 640 21.18 46.34 -12.79
N ARG A 641 21.31 46.97 -11.63
CA ARG A 641 20.18 47.49 -10.85
C ARG A 641 19.47 48.75 -11.39
N LYS A 642 19.85 49.32 -12.54
CA LYS A 642 19.15 50.44 -13.21
C LYS A 642 19.45 50.49 -14.70
N MET A 643 18.65 49.83 -15.53
CA MET A 643 18.78 49.93 -16.98
C MET A 643 18.11 51.20 -17.51
N LYS A 644 18.81 51.91 -18.41
CA LYS A 644 18.39 53.18 -19.02
C LYS A 644 18.19 53.00 -20.52
N LEU A 645 17.40 53.87 -21.15
CA LEU A 645 17.13 53.83 -22.60
C LEU A 645 18.41 53.87 -23.44
N LYS A 646 19.46 54.59 -23.00
CA LYS A 646 20.76 54.60 -23.68
C LYS A 646 21.37 53.21 -23.91
N HIS A 647 21.13 52.25 -23.01
CA HIS A 647 21.69 50.90 -23.16
C HIS A 647 21.02 50.13 -24.31
N ILE A 648 19.74 50.41 -24.60
CA ILE A 648 19.04 49.84 -25.75
C ILE A 648 19.60 50.43 -27.05
N LEU A 649 19.85 51.74 -27.06
CA LEU A 649 20.42 52.45 -28.21
C LEU A 649 21.86 52.01 -28.52
N GLU A 650 22.67 51.73 -27.49
CA GLU A 650 24.02 51.18 -27.63
C GLU A 650 24.01 49.74 -28.18
N ALA A 651 23.05 48.91 -27.74
CA ALA A 651 22.95 47.51 -28.17
C ALA A 651 22.42 47.35 -29.61
N ARG A 652 21.63 48.32 -30.09
CA ARG A 652 21.11 48.37 -31.46
C ARG A 652 21.15 49.81 -31.96
N PRO A 653 22.13 50.18 -32.81
CA PRO A 653 22.11 51.50 -33.43
C PRO A 653 20.89 51.58 -34.36
N TYR A 654 19.99 52.52 -34.07
CA TYR A 654 18.81 52.79 -34.90
C TYR A 654 19.19 53.75 -36.02
N GLU A 655 18.78 53.46 -37.25
CA GLU A 655 18.81 54.45 -38.33
C GLU A 655 17.75 55.51 -38.02
N ILE A 656 18.18 56.77 -37.86
CA ILE A 656 17.27 57.89 -37.64
C ILE A 656 16.68 58.26 -39.00
N VAL A 657 15.39 58.00 -39.19
CA VAL A 657 14.67 58.36 -40.41
C VAL A 657 13.73 59.53 -40.11
N THR A 658 14.02 60.67 -40.76
CA THR A 658 13.26 61.91 -40.64
C THR A 658 12.55 62.25 -41.95
N ILE A 659 11.49 63.05 -41.86
CA ILE A 659 10.78 63.62 -43.00
C ILE A 659 10.41 65.07 -42.70
N HIS A 660 10.54 65.97 -43.67
CA HIS A 660 10.22 67.39 -43.49
C HIS A 660 8.70 67.60 -43.37
N LYS A 661 8.25 68.50 -42.49
CA LYS A 661 6.82 68.75 -42.20
C LYS A 661 5.98 69.19 -43.42
N ASP A 662 6.61 69.76 -44.43
CA ASP A 662 5.95 70.27 -45.64
C ASP A 662 5.72 69.17 -46.70
N LEU A 663 6.30 67.98 -46.51
CA LEU A 663 6.07 66.84 -47.40
C LEU A 663 4.70 66.21 -47.17
N THR A 664 4.23 65.47 -48.17
CA THR A 664 2.87 64.93 -48.13
C THR A 664 2.78 63.65 -47.30
N ILE A 665 1.57 63.32 -46.87
CA ILE A 665 1.26 62.03 -46.22
C ILE A 665 1.68 60.86 -47.13
N SER A 666 1.46 60.98 -48.44
CA SER A 666 1.89 59.99 -49.43
C SER A 666 3.41 59.77 -49.38
N ASP A 667 4.21 60.84 -49.31
CA ASP A 667 5.67 60.75 -49.22
C ASP A 667 6.11 60.02 -47.94
N ALA A 668 5.44 60.30 -46.82
CA ALA A 668 5.70 59.63 -45.55
C ALA A 668 5.40 58.13 -45.62
N VAL A 669 4.26 57.75 -46.22
CA VAL A 669 3.87 56.34 -46.37
C VAL A 669 4.84 55.60 -47.29
N HIS A 670 5.27 56.21 -48.40
CA HIS A 670 6.28 55.63 -49.28
C HIS A 670 7.61 55.42 -48.57
N LEU A 671 8.06 56.41 -47.79
CA LEU A 671 9.30 56.31 -47.03
C LEU A 671 9.23 55.22 -45.95
N MET A 672 8.10 55.11 -45.24
CA MET A 672 7.85 54.04 -44.26
C MET A 672 7.91 52.66 -44.90
N ALA A 673 7.26 52.49 -46.05
CA ALA A 673 7.25 51.22 -46.79
C ALA A 673 8.63 50.86 -47.33
N GLN A 674 9.35 51.83 -47.91
CA GLN A 674 10.69 51.62 -48.47
C GLN A 674 11.72 51.23 -47.40
N ARG A 675 11.63 51.83 -46.22
CA ARG A 675 12.56 51.57 -45.10
C ARG A 675 12.09 50.48 -44.16
N ASN A 676 10.90 49.91 -44.39
CA ASN A 676 10.27 48.89 -43.55
C ASN A 676 10.18 49.32 -42.06
N ILE A 677 9.73 50.56 -41.84
CA ILE A 677 9.59 51.16 -40.51
C ILE A 677 8.13 51.54 -40.22
N SER A 678 7.74 51.48 -38.95
CA SER A 678 6.37 51.72 -38.48
C SER A 678 6.14 53.10 -37.85
N GLY A 679 7.17 53.96 -37.86
CA GLY A 679 7.10 55.34 -37.39
C GLY A 679 8.21 56.21 -38.01
N LEU A 680 7.93 57.50 -38.18
CA LEU A 680 8.81 58.52 -38.75
C LEU A 680 8.85 59.75 -37.86
N PHE A 681 10.03 60.36 -37.74
CA PHE A 681 10.19 61.67 -37.14
C PHE A 681 9.85 62.76 -38.16
N VAL A 682 8.88 63.62 -37.84
CA VAL A 682 8.55 64.80 -38.65
C VAL A 682 9.34 65.99 -38.09
N VAL A 683 10.15 66.63 -38.94
CA VAL A 683 11.06 67.72 -38.53
C VAL A 683 10.78 69.04 -39.25
N ASP A 684 11.22 70.15 -38.67
CA ASP A 684 11.19 71.48 -39.29
C ASP A 684 12.46 71.80 -40.09
N GLU A 685 12.56 73.05 -40.58
CA GLU A 685 13.69 73.57 -41.37
C GLU A 685 15.03 73.53 -40.60
N ASN A 686 15.00 73.43 -39.26
CA ASN A 686 16.16 73.37 -38.39
C ASN A 686 16.42 71.94 -37.85
N GLU A 687 15.84 70.91 -38.49
CA GLU A 687 15.88 69.50 -38.07
C GLU A 687 15.30 69.23 -36.66
N LYS A 688 14.53 70.17 -36.10
CA LYS A 688 13.89 69.97 -34.79
C LYS A 688 12.67 69.07 -34.92
N LEU A 689 12.51 68.17 -33.96
CA LEU A 689 11.39 67.24 -33.92
C LEU A 689 10.07 67.98 -33.69
N VAL A 690 9.20 67.99 -34.69
CA VAL A 690 7.87 68.62 -34.65
C VAL A 690 6.80 67.62 -34.21
N SER A 691 6.77 66.44 -34.82
CA SER A 691 5.80 65.39 -34.49
C SER A 691 6.29 63.99 -34.87
N LEU A 692 5.50 62.96 -34.54
CA LEU A 692 5.76 61.58 -34.94
C LEU A 692 4.61 61.10 -35.83
N PHE A 693 4.95 60.58 -37.01
CA PHE A 693 3.98 59.99 -37.94
C PHE A 693 4.07 58.46 -37.87
N THR A 694 2.98 57.78 -37.55
CA THR A 694 2.94 56.32 -37.34
C THR A 694 1.88 55.63 -38.19
N GLU A 695 1.91 54.30 -38.25
CA GLU A 695 0.85 53.50 -38.89
C GLU A 695 -0.56 53.86 -38.40
N ARG A 696 -0.70 54.26 -37.12
CA ARG A 696 -1.99 54.67 -36.55
C ARG A 696 -2.47 55.99 -37.14
N ASP A 697 -1.56 56.88 -37.54
CA ASP A 697 -1.90 58.14 -38.18
C ASP A 697 -2.33 57.91 -39.62
N ILE A 698 -1.74 56.95 -40.34
CA ILE A 698 -2.26 56.48 -41.63
C ILE A 698 -3.72 56.02 -41.49
N VAL A 699 -4.01 55.16 -40.51
CA VAL A 699 -5.38 54.67 -40.25
C VAL A 699 -6.34 55.83 -39.93
N ARG A 700 -5.88 56.86 -39.21
CA ARG A 700 -6.69 58.06 -38.92
C ARG A 700 -6.95 58.91 -40.15
N CYS A 701 -5.95 59.08 -41.02
CA CYS A 701 -6.14 59.82 -42.26
C CYS A 701 -7.20 59.14 -43.13
N VAL A 702 -7.15 57.80 -43.24
CA VAL A 702 -8.20 57.02 -43.92
C VAL A 702 -9.56 57.18 -43.24
N PHE A 703 -9.63 57.04 -41.92
CA PHE A 703 -10.89 57.14 -41.17
C PHE A 703 -11.56 58.52 -41.27
N ASN A 704 -10.76 59.60 -41.25
CA ASN A 704 -11.25 60.98 -41.30
C ASN A 704 -11.37 61.53 -42.73
N ASN A 705 -11.14 60.70 -43.77
CA ASN A 705 -11.09 61.11 -45.18
C ASN A 705 -10.12 62.28 -45.46
N ILE A 706 -8.97 62.29 -44.78
CA ILE A 706 -7.90 63.27 -45.03
C ILE A 706 -7.19 62.86 -46.34
N PRO A 707 -7.13 63.74 -47.36
CA PRO A 707 -6.45 63.45 -48.62
C PRO A 707 -4.95 63.18 -48.41
N PHE A 708 -4.38 62.18 -49.07
CA PHE A 708 -2.98 61.79 -48.89
C PHE A 708 -1.97 62.78 -49.53
N ASN A 709 -2.44 63.75 -50.29
CA ASN A 709 -1.66 64.87 -50.82
C ASN A 709 -1.58 66.07 -49.87
N GLU A 710 -2.27 66.03 -48.72
CA GLU A 710 -2.09 67.01 -47.65
C GLU A 710 -0.70 66.90 -47.04
N THR A 711 -0.20 68.02 -46.49
CA THR A 711 1.11 68.07 -45.83
C THR A 711 1.07 67.43 -44.45
N LEU A 712 2.20 66.94 -43.97
CA LEU A 712 2.31 66.38 -42.62
C LEU A 712 2.00 67.41 -41.51
N GLU A 713 2.26 68.70 -41.76
CA GLU A 713 1.89 69.79 -40.86
C GLU A 713 0.36 69.95 -40.68
N SER A 714 -0.43 69.62 -41.70
CA SER A 714 -1.89 69.73 -41.64
C SER A 714 -2.55 68.70 -40.69
N ILE A 715 -1.82 67.63 -40.33
CA ILE A 715 -2.31 66.61 -39.41
C ILE A 715 -2.21 67.15 -37.99
N LYS A 716 -3.36 67.26 -37.30
CA LYS A 716 -3.39 67.47 -35.83
C LYS A 716 -2.73 66.28 -35.12
N SER A 717 -1.42 66.36 -34.94
CA SER A 717 -0.65 65.37 -34.19
C SER A 717 -0.97 65.48 -32.70
N ARG A 718 -0.86 64.35 -31.99
CA ARG A 718 -0.92 64.34 -30.52
C ARG A 718 0.33 65.00 -29.95
N GLU A 719 0.25 65.60 -28.76
CA GLU A 719 1.43 66.01 -28.00
C GLU A 719 2.47 64.89 -27.99
N ILE A 720 3.64 65.18 -28.55
CA ILE A 720 4.74 64.23 -28.61
C ILE A 720 5.32 64.05 -27.21
N THR A 721 5.41 62.81 -26.76
CA THR A 721 6.13 62.50 -25.52
C THR A 721 7.52 62.01 -25.92
N THR A 722 8.53 62.82 -25.65
CA THR A 722 9.94 62.46 -25.84
C THR A 722 10.52 61.90 -24.55
N PHE A 723 11.61 61.15 -24.68
CA PHE A 723 12.29 60.50 -23.57
C PHE A 723 13.77 60.87 -23.56
N ASP A 724 14.33 61.12 -22.39
CA ASP A 724 15.76 61.35 -22.23
C ASP A 724 16.51 59.99 -22.25
N PRO A 725 17.72 59.87 -22.85
CA PRO A 725 18.50 58.64 -22.84
C PRO A 725 18.77 58.08 -21.44
N SER A 726 18.78 58.94 -20.42
CA SER A 726 18.98 58.56 -19.03
C SER A 726 17.73 58.00 -18.34
N THR A 727 16.57 58.03 -19.00
CA THR A 727 15.30 57.49 -18.50
C THR A 727 15.41 56.00 -18.22
N GLU A 728 14.91 55.56 -17.05
CA GLU A 728 14.86 54.14 -16.69
C GLU A 728 13.84 53.39 -17.57
N ILE A 729 14.19 52.18 -18.02
CA ILE A 729 13.34 51.37 -18.92
C ILE A 729 11.97 51.11 -18.28
N SER A 730 11.92 50.81 -16.98
CA SER A 730 10.67 50.61 -16.22
C SER A 730 9.74 51.82 -16.28
N SER A 731 10.31 53.02 -16.15
CA SER A 731 9.57 54.29 -16.25
C SER A 731 9.07 54.53 -17.68
N ALA A 732 9.90 54.23 -18.69
CA ALA A 732 9.53 54.34 -20.10
C ALA A 732 8.35 53.39 -20.45
N VAL A 733 8.37 52.15 -19.96
CA VAL A 733 7.26 51.19 -20.14
C VAL A 733 5.98 51.69 -19.47
N ALA A 734 6.06 52.20 -18.24
CA ALA A 734 4.90 52.71 -17.52
C ALA A 734 4.26 53.91 -18.26
N ILE A 735 5.07 54.85 -18.75
CA ILE A 735 4.61 56.01 -19.51
C ILE A 735 4.02 55.58 -20.86
N ALA A 736 4.72 54.70 -21.60
CA ALA A 736 4.29 54.21 -22.90
C ALA A 736 2.95 53.46 -22.82
N SER A 737 2.80 52.57 -21.82
CA SER A 737 1.56 51.84 -21.57
C SER A 737 0.41 52.77 -21.20
N ARG A 738 0.62 53.67 -20.23
CA ARG A 738 -0.41 54.63 -19.77
C ARG A 738 -0.89 55.58 -20.87
N LYS A 739 0.02 56.05 -21.73
CA LYS A 739 -0.31 56.95 -22.84
C LYS A 739 -0.65 56.23 -24.16
N GLY A 740 -0.54 54.90 -24.21
CA GLY A 740 -0.80 54.08 -25.40
C GLY A 740 0.16 54.33 -26.56
N ILE A 741 1.42 54.64 -26.24
CA ILE A 741 2.51 54.98 -27.18
C ILE A 741 3.31 53.72 -27.51
N ARG A 742 3.58 53.48 -28.80
CA ARG A 742 4.33 52.30 -29.27
C ARG A 742 5.74 52.62 -29.75
N HIS A 743 6.00 53.89 -30.03
CA HIS A 743 7.26 54.41 -30.55
C HIS A 743 7.70 55.53 -29.62
N LEU A 744 8.88 55.39 -29.03
CA LEU A 744 9.42 56.29 -28.02
C LEU A 744 10.56 57.09 -28.68
N PRO A 745 10.34 58.36 -29.02
CA PRO A 745 11.40 59.28 -29.43
C PRO A 745 12.38 59.46 -28.28
N VAL A 746 13.65 59.15 -28.49
CA VAL A 746 14.70 59.46 -27.52
C VAL A 746 15.47 60.69 -27.99
N VAL A 747 15.47 61.74 -27.18
CA VAL A 747 16.09 63.04 -27.49
C VAL A 747 17.01 63.47 -26.36
N GLU A 748 18.16 64.06 -26.71
CA GLU A 748 19.09 64.67 -25.76
C GLU A 748 19.18 66.17 -26.10
N GLY A 749 18.56 67.01 -25.28
CA GLY A 749 18.29 68.41 -25.65
C GLY A 749 17.35 68.49 -26.87
N ASP A 750 17.78 69.21 -27.91
CA ASP A 750 17.03 69.36 -29.17
C ASP A 750 17.39 68.29 -30.22
N LYS A 751 18.33 67.37 -29.91
CA LYS A 751 18.84 66.38 -30.88
C LYS A 751 18.13 65.03 -30.74
N ILE A 752 17.66 64.49 -31.86
CA ILE A 752 17.11 63.13 -31.93
C ILE A 752 18.26 62.12 -31.86
N ILE A 753 18.20 61.21 -30.88
CA ILE A 753 19.22 60.18 -30.66
C ILE A 753 18.75 58.81 -31.19
N GLY A 754 17.44 58.55 -31.20
CA GLY A 754 16.89 57.33 -31.79
C GLY A 754 15.41 57.12 -31.49
N MET A 755 14.85 56.04 -32.06
CA MET A 755 13.47 55.61 -31.81
C MET A 755 13.49 54.22 -31.19
N ILE A 756 12.99 54.10 -29.95
CA ILE A 756 12.84 52.79 -29.29
C ILE A 756 11.38 52.35 -29.44
N THR A 757 11.11 51.15 -29.91
CA THR A 757 9.74 50.64 -29.95
C THR A 757 9.36 49.96 -28.64
N TYR A 758 8.06 49.86 -28.36
CA TYR A 758 7.56 49.07 -27.23
C TYR A 758 8.02 47.61 -27.30
N ARG A 759 8.17 47.06 -28.51
CA ARG A 759 8.74 45.72 -28.72
C ARG A 759 10.17 45.65 -28.22
N ASP A 760 10.99 46.66 -28.49
CA ASP A 760 12.39 46.69 -28.05
C ASP A 760 12.50 46.75 -26.52
N LEU A 761 11.64 47.54 -25.85
CA LEU A 761 11.56 47.57 -24.39
C LEU A 761 11.25 46.17 -23.81
N ILE A 762 10.26 45.46 -24.39
CA ILE A 762 9.85 44.14 -23.92
C ILE A 762 10.93 43.08 -24.21
N SER A 763 11.51 43.08 -25.41
CA SER A 763 12.59 42.15 -25.76
C SER A 763 13.81 42.30 -24.85
N TYR A 764 14.09 43.53 -24.39
CA TYR A 764 15.20 43.80 -23.49
C TYR A 764 14.89 43.45 -22.02
N LEU A 765 13.62 43.53 -21.59
CA LEU A 765 13.17 43.15 -20.25
C LEU A 765 12.86 41.66 -20.08
N LEU A 766 12.60 40.94 -21.18
CA LEU A 766 12.23 39.53 -21.16
C LEU A 766 13.16 38.65 -20.31
N PRO A 767 14.51 38.78 -20.40
CA PRO A 767 15.41 37.99 -19.58
C PRO A 767 15.27 38.25 -18.08
N GLU A 768 15.02 39.50 -17.69
CA GLU A 768 14.85 39.90 -16.29
C GLU A 768 13.49 39.44 -15.73
N ILE A 769 12.42 39.49 -16.54
CA ILE A 769 11.09 38.96 -16.17
C ILE A 769 11.16 37.44 -15.98
N CYS A 770 11.84 36.72 -16.87
CA CYS A 770 12.06 35.27 -16.70
C CYS A 770 12.82 34.97 -15.40
N PHE A 771 13.87 35.74 -15.10
CA PHE A 771 14.65 35.59 -13.86
C PHE A 771 13.87 35.97 -12.59
N MET A 772 13.06 37.02 -12.63
CA MET A 772 12.22 37.42 -11.49
C MET A 772 11.08 36.42 -11.22
N ALA A 773 10.53 35.80 -12.27
CA ALA A 773 9.57 34.71 -12.12
C ALA A 773 10.19 33.49 -11.41
N GLU A 774 11.50 33.24 -11.57
CA GLU A 774 12.24 32.18 -10.86
C GLU A 774 12.52 32.49 -9.38
N THR A 775 12.50 33.76 -8.96
CA THR A 775 12.80 34.16 -7.58
C THR A 775 11.55 34.42 -6.73
N MET A 776 10.36 34.48 -7.36
CA MET A 776 9.08 34.69 -6.68
C MET A 776 8.23 33.41 -6.49
N TYR A 777 8.67 32.25 -7.00
CA TYR A 777 7.94 30.99 -6.88
C TYR A 777 8.80 29.84 -6.38
#